data_AF-A0AAJ6KUD2-F1
#
_entry.id   AF-A0AAJ6KUD2-F1
#
_cell.length_a   1.000
_cell.length_b   1.000
_cell.length_c   1.000
_cell.angle_alpha   90.00
_cell.angle_beta   90.00
_cell.angle_gamma   90.00
#
_symmetry.space_group_name_H-M   'P 1'
#
loop_
_entity.id
_entity.type
_entity.pdbx_description
1 polymer ?
#
loop_
_entity_poly.entity_id
_entity_poly.type
_entity_poly.pdbx_seq_one_letter_code
_entity_poly.pdbx_strand_id
1 'polypeptide(L)'
;MAKQPPVPASNTSPSVENAPKPQRPKPRTATPNALEVNAPLISSEVHSSVVPSAMKGSYLTVDPRMDSSDITVKFGAKEAPELLLEDLVDSSGESGARDIDIPLDYLTTLMGFTALISYTGRSQGQVAASLVKEVRISFYPESESEELAPRQLHEKLLHNTPTYDMNDHPGNETVLVPLHPLAKAGDKVYCTAVTKQDAPPHTFYTVIYDHLLTEEDVASGTPLRPEIARGWLARRKPWRSITLQSAWITSGLPAKPYADVDPHLETRLPRNALEVQRRRTAALIVAPELDLPPPRLKESVEYNGEWWLNPELTREGGHVEALNLDTYAGDRVCFYVNGPGYGRKLLDCVTIEHDGDLPAVTLSPCIVACFFDKSMTLTYTLAFNDNEQQSPGQVVSVSAPQFPHPDIEEATRGTLDLRTFSENAMAKVPVWAYAECSNQCWMWATGEHEDGSAYRFDILAGVAVIDDWKAHGVDAPIRRSDLQKLADCSTFTLHFAVAFCDASTLANAQVFPSQVFNIEQEPLVLPEPSVTEAVGSDLTAWNGRGGVHVEVNYVGNNPKHSISVCWRKQDDTCWPLISKPGSTVGPVIFALPPEAVIEGMGKTIPITYTVATACKLQTSLPLNLNISLPTRLETPNVLEATPPNTQNAILDTRIFAGNANSHEDPMWFLRAGQKCRLRATGTDKNDTPYTFDIYADRTITPQEVTEGVTYPVLRTDLDKLKDNTNLTLTFSVATDASLNENVVCPSRTLIVRVITLVTEDFTTTLPGYFPAGSPAQTPTMTITARSGIVGIHAASPAVPGMTSGNAIALSCSTGTEGPTPSQSVDLFLKREYLRVRFAFTRNAYYGVCYFYGRNGELLGTRSGLSINSWVDFSAPDGKLINKISVVSQQHSYLDSFQFYY
;
A
#
# COMPACT_ATOMS: atom_id res chain seq x y z
N MET A 1 -29.58 35.28 52.64
CA MET A 1 -30.07 36.52 51.99
C MET A 1 -31.41 36.16 51.35
N ALA A 2 -32.54 36.63 51.90
CA ALA A 2 -33.24 37.87 51.50
C ALA A 2 -33.69 37.80 50.02
N LYS A 3 -34.91 38.11 49.60
CA LYS A 3 -36.05 38.82 50.19
C LYS A 3 -37.24 38.66 49.22
N GLN A 4 -38.42 38.93 49.75
CA GLN A 4 -39.73 39.13 49.11
C GLN A 4 -39.80 39.92 47.79
N PRO A 5 -40.94 39.82 47.07
CA PRO A 5 -41.25 40.47 45.78
C PRO A 5 -41.66 41.94 45.94
N PRO A 6 -41.95 42.64 44.83
CA PRO A 6 -43.07 43.59 44.87
C PRO A 6 -43.96 43.63 43.61
N VAL A 7 -45.24 43.86 43.92
CA VAL A 7 -46.35 44.41 43.13
C VAL A 7 -46.12 45.93 42.91
N PRO A 8 -46.80 46.62 41.97
CA PRO A 8 -47.82 47.61 42.37
C PRO A 8 -49.12 47.50 41.52
N ALA A 9 -50.30 47.48 42.12
CA ALA A 9 -51.13 48.61 42.61
C ALA A 9 -51.82 49.34 41.43
N SER A 10 -53.13 49.17 41.19
CA SER A 10 -54.32 49.60 41.96
C SER A 10 -54.59 51.11 41.92
N ASN A 11 -55.90 51.43 41.95
CA ASN A 11 -56.59 52.69 42.29
C ASN A 11 -57.41 53.24 41.10
N THR A 12 -58.69 53.63 41.23
CA THR A 12 -59.44 54.00 42.44
C THR A 12 -60.95 54.06 42.20
N SER A 13 -61.71 53.72 43.24
CA SER A 13 -63.14 53.89 43.56
C SER A 13 -63.54 55.39 43.75
N PRO A 14 -64.67 55.85 44.38
CA PRO A 14 -65.82 55.18 45.04
C PRO A 14 -67.24 55.86 44.96
N SER A 15 -68.23 55.18 45.56
CA SER A 15 -69.34 55.67 46.45
C SER A 15 -70.63 56.40 45.96
N VAL A 16 -71.79 55.79 46.33
CA VAL A 16 -73.00 56.30 47.08
C VAL A 16 -73.75 57.51 46.46
N GLU A 17 -75.07 57.57 46.20
CA GLU A 17 -76.25 57.36 47.06
C GLU A 17 -77.58 57.55 46.26
N ASN A 18 -78.70 57.16 46.88
CA ASN A 18 -80.10 57.64 46.71
C ASN A 18 -81.07 56.97 45.72
N ALA A 19 -82.18 56.50 46.31
CA ALA A 19 -83.39 55.97 45.69
C ALA A 19 -84.16 57.02 44.86
N PRO A 20 -84.99 56.57 43.90
CA PRO A 20 -86.43 56.84 44.08
C PRO A 20 -87.39 55.70 43.66
N LYS A 21 -88.60 55.87 44.20
CA LYS A 21 -89.93 55.22 44.05
C LYS A 21 -90.34 54.55 42.71
N PRO A 22 -91.38 53.69 42.76
CA PRO A 22 -91.65 52.63 41.77
C PRO A 22 -92.34 53.15 40.51
N GLN A 23 -91.98 52.57 39.35
CA GLN A 23 -92.73 52.72 38.11
C GLN A 23 -93.60 51.48 37.83
N ARG A 24 -94.82 51.78 37.39
CA ARG A 24 -95.96 50.89 37.13
C ARG A 24 -95.66 49.70 36.21
N PRO A 25 -96.42 48.60 36.36
CA PRO A 25 -96.30 47.40 35.54
C PRO A 25 -96.96 47.58 34.16
N LYS A 26 -96.40 46.97 33.13
CA LYS A 26 -97.05 46.68 31.85
C LYS A 26 -96.41 45.44 31.21
N PRO A 27 -97.18 44.62 30.48
CA PRO A 27 -98.47 44.04 30.84
C PRO A 27 -98.40 42.51 30.89
N ARG A 28 -99.30 41.88 31.65
CA ARG A 28 -99.64 40.46 31.52
C ARG A 28 -99.95 40.16 30.05
N THR A 29 -99.12 39.37 29.40
CA THR A 29 -99.56 38.56 28.26
C THR A 29 -100.47 37.48 28.82
N ALA A 30 -101.78 37.70 28.67
CA ALA A 30 -102.79 36.71 28.96
C ALA A 30 -102.59 35.53 28.00
N THR A 31 -102.08 34.41 28.50
CA THR A 31 -102.37 33.11 27.91
C THR A 31 -103.88 32.92 27.97
N PRO A 32 -104.55 32.55 26.86
CA PRO A 32 -105.98 32.23 26.93
C PRO A 32 -106.17 31.09 27.95
N ASN A 33 -107.15 31.21 28.84
CA ASN A 33 -107.52 30.13 29.78
C ASN A 33 -107.88 28.89 28.95
N ALA A 34 -106.94 27.95 28.83
CA ALA A 34 -107.20 26.67 28.23
C ALA A 34 -108.16 25.87 29.13
N LEU A 35 -109.10 25.14 28.53
CA LEU A 35 -110.01 24.25 29.24
C LEU A 35 -109.21 23.06 29.80
N GLU A 36 -109.31 22.83 31.11
CA GLU A 36 -108.62 21.70 31.77
C GLU A 36 -109.35 20.37 31.48
N VAL A 37 -108.61 19.38 30.98
CA VAL A 37 -109.10 18.02 30.67
C VAL A 37 -108.35 16.95 31.47
N ASN A 38 -108.91 15.74 31.55
CA ASN A 38 -108.33 14.67 32.36
C ASN A 38 -106.92 14.30 31.89
N ALA A 39 -106.07 13.90 32.83
CA ALA A 39 -104.75 13.35 32.53
C ALA A 39 -104.87 12.12 31.60
N PRO A 40 -103.88 11.88 30.72
CA PRO A 40 -103.92 10.71 29.85
C PRO A 40 -103.89 9.41 30.68
N LEU A 41 -104.64 8.41 30.22
CA LEU A 41 -104.58 7.05 30.76
C LEU A 41 -103.58 6.25 29.94
N ILE A 42 -102.61 5.59 30.57
CA ILE A 42 -101.58 4.82 29.88
C ILE A 42 -101.96 3.34 29.89
N SER A 43 -102.05 2.70 28.72
CA SER A 43 -102.57 1.33 28.60
C SER A 43 -101.71 0.28 29.29
N SER A 44 -100.40 0.54 29.40
CA SER A 44 -99.41 -0.35 30.01
C SER A 44 -99.11 -0.04 31.49
N GLU A 45 -99.80 0.96 32.07
CA GLU A 45 -99.61 1.31 33.48
C GLU A 45 -100.29 0.30 34.40
N VAL A 46 -99.50 -0.25 35.32
CA VAL A 46 -99.97 -1.09 36.42
C VAL A 46 -99.39 -0.54 37.71
N HIS A 47 -100.25 -0.22 38.69
CA HIS A 47 -99.83 0.38 39.97
C HIS A 47 -98.92 1.62 39.83
N SER A 48 -99.24 2.51 38.90
CA SER A 48 -98.47 3.74 38.62
C SER A 48 -97.05 3.51 38.08
N SER A 49 -96.78 2.33 37.52
CA SER A 49 -95.54 2.05 36.81
C SER A 49 -95.80 1.33 35.48
N VAL A 50 -94.94 1.59 34.49
CA VAL A 50 -94.83 0.79 33.27
C VAL A 50 -93.56 -0.05 33.40
N VAL A 51 -93.71 -1.38 33.39
CA VAL A 51 -92.59 -2.33 33.42
C VAL A 51 -92.10 -2.65 32.01
N PRO A 52 -90.81 -3.03 31.82
CA PRO A 52 -90.23 -3.29 30.50
C PRO A 52 -91.06 -4.22 29.60
N SER A 53 -91.59 -5.32 30.14
CA SER A 53 -92.38 -6.30 29.39
C SER A 53 -93.70 -5.75 28.82
N ALA A 54 -94.21 -4.64 29.36
CA ALA A 54 -95.45 -3.98 28.93
C ALA A 54 -95.22 -2.76 28.02
N MET A 55 -93.98 -2.35 27.76
CA MET A 55 -93.68 -1.12 27.02
C MET A 55 -94.06 -1.21 25.53
N LYS A 56 -93.83 -2.36 24.90
CA LYS A 56 -94.09 -2.54 23.47
C LYS A 56 -95.58 -2.49 23.16
N GLY A 57 -96.00 -1.56 22.28
CA GLY A 57 -97.41 -1.35 21.94
C GLY A 57 -98.19 -0.54 22.98
N SER A 58 -97.49 0.16 23.89
CA SER A 58 -98.13 1.11 24.80
C SER A 58 -98.76 2.27 24.04
N TYR A 59 -99.93 2.70 24.48
CA TYR A 59 -100.61 3.89 23.98
C TYR A 59 -101.17 4.69 25.16
N LEU A 60 -101.48 5.95 24.91
CA LEU A 60 -102.19 6.81 25.85
C LEU A 60 -103.58 7.14 25.33
N THR A 61 -104.57 7.11 26.21
CA THR A 61 -105.96 7.50 25.91
C THR A 61 -106.23 8.91 26.43
N VAL A 62 -106.64 9.81 25.54
CA VAL A 62 -107.01 11.21 25.87
C VAL A 62 -108.46 11.31 26.39
N ASP A 63 -108.81 12.47 26.98
CA ASP A 63 -110.15 12.71 27.52
C ASP A 63 -111.24 12.59 26.43
N PRO A 64 -112.37 11.90 26.69
CA PRO A 64 -113.47 11.76 25.74
C PRO A 64 -114.07 13.08 25.22
N ARG A 65 -113.78 14.21 25.88
CA ARG A 65 -114.29 15.53 25.48
C ARG A 65 -113.47 16.21 24.38
N MET A 66 -112.40 15.59 23.88
CA MET A 66 -111.53 16.20 22.86
C MET A 66 -112.19 16.26 21.47
N ASP A 67 -112.02 17.39 20.77
CA ASP A 67 -112.52 17.61 19.41
C ASP A 67 -111.63 16.93 18.37
N SER A 68 -112.12 16.76 17.14
CA SER A 68 -111.41 16.18 15.98
C SER A 68 -110.12 16.88 15.52
N SER A 69 -109.62 17.89 16.24
CA SER A 69 -108.37 18.59 15.91
C SER A 69 -107.12 17.79 16.30
N ASP A 70 -105.97 18.24 15.82
CA ASP A 70 -104.66 17.71 16.25
C ASP A 70 -104.50 17.77 17.76
N ILE A 71 -103.87 16.73 18.32
CA ILE A 71 -103.48 16.65 19.72
C ILE A 71 -101.96 16.56 19.80
N THR A 72 -101.36 17.49 20.53
CA THR A 72 -99.92 17.51 20.80
C THR A 72 -99.67 16.96 22.20
N VAL A 73 -98.98 15.83 22.29
CA VAL A 73 -98.55 15.18 23.53
C VAL A 73 -97.12 15.58 23.84
N LYS A 74 -96.86 15.93 25.10
CA LYS A 74 -95.54 16.26 25.62
C LYS A 74 -95.10 15.22 26.64
N PHE A 75 -93.84 14.81 26.53
CA PHE A 75 -93.17 13.92 27.47
C PHE A 75 -92.01 14.64 28.14
N GLY A 76 -91.80 14.38 29.42
CA GLY A 76 -90.62 14.82 30.16
C GLY A 76 -90.29 13.88 31.32
N ALA A 77 -89.12 14.04 31.92
CA ALA A 77 -88.72 13.29 33.12
C ALA A 77 -88.73 14.20 34.35
N LYS A 78 -89.35 13.73 35.43
CA LYS A 78 -89.45 14.49 36.70
C LYS A 78 -88.08 14.71 37.35
N GLU A 79 -87.23 13.70 37.33
CA GLU A 79 -85.90 13.71 37.96
C GLU A 79 -84.79 14.23 37.04
N ALA A 80 -85.09 14.45 35.75
CA ALA A 80 -84.19 15.04 34.76
C ALA A 80 -84.95 15.98 33.81
N PRO A 81 -85.33 17.19 34.27
CA PRO A 81 -86.08 18.16 33.46
C PRO A 81 -85.36 18.59 32.17
N GLU A 82 -84.04 18.39 32.11
CA GLU A 82 -83.22 18.61 30.91
C GLU A 82 -83.47 17.59 29.79
N LEU A 83 -84.08 16.44 30.07
CA LEU A 83 -84.41 15.41 29.10
C LEU A 83 -85.70 15.79 28.37
N LEU A 84 -85.56 16.43 27.21
CA LEU A 84 -86.66 16.84 26.35
C LEU A 84 -86.83 15.84 25.21
N LEU A 85 -88.02 15.26 25.11
CA LEU A 85 -88.45 14.45 23.96
C LEU A 85 -89.22 15.33 22.99
N GLU A 86 -89.22 14.96 21.71
CA GLU A 86 -90.00 15.69 20.71
C GLU A 86 -91.50 15.60 21.01
N ASP A 87 -92.24 16.66 20.64
CA ASP A 87 -93.70 16.69 20.80
C ASP A 87 -94.32 15.65 19.85
N LEU A 88 -95.12 14.74 20.41
CA LEU A 88 -95.84 13.74 19.62
C LEU A 88 -97.18 14.32 19.16
N VAL A 89 -97.41 14.40 17.84
CA VAL A 89 -98.64 14.97 17.27
C VAL A 89 -99.53 13.88 16.69
N ASP A 90 -100.73 13.73 17.25
CA ASP A 90 -101.80 12.91 16.68
C ASP A 90 -102.74 13.76 15.80
N SER A 91 -102.80 13.41 14.52
CA SER A 91 -103.70 14.01 13.53
C SER A 91 -104.74 13.02 12.97
N SER A 92 -104.89 11.84 13.59
CA SER A 92 -105.77 10.76 13.08
C SER A 92 -107.26 11.13 13.08
N GLY A 93 -107.70 11.96 14.03
CA GLY A 93 -108.91 12.79 13.94
C GLY A 93 -110.26 12.06 13.89
N GLU A 94 -110.79 11.69 15.06
CA GLU A 94 -112.25 11.61 15.35
C GLU A 94 -112.52 12.29 16.70
N SER A 95 -113.70 12.90 16.92
CA SER A 95 -113.99 13.52 18.24
C SER A 95 -114.25 12.42 19.27
N GLY A 96 -113.70 12.53 20.47
CA GLY A 96 -113.82 11.49 21.50
C GLY A 96 -112.48 11.09 22.13
N ALA A 97 -112.52 9.98 22.88
CA ALA A 97 -111.32 9.36 23.41
C ALA A 97 -110.53 8.75 22.26
N ARG A 98 -109.24 9.07 22.18
CA ARG A 98 -108.32 8.50 21.19
C ARG A 98 -107.16 7.83 21.86
N ASP A 99 -106.77 6.71 21.29
CA ASP A 99 -105.56 6.00 21.65
C ASP A 99 -104.42 6.50 20.75
N ILE A 100 -103.42 7.12 21.37
CA ILE A 100 -102.23 7.64 20.70
C ILE A 100 -101.07 6.73 21.09
N ASP A 101 -100.49 6.04 20.10
CA ASP A 101 -99.36 5.14 20.30
C ASP A 101 -98.17 5.90 20.89
N ILE A 102 -97.59 5.37 21.97
CA ILE A 102 -96.37 5.91 22.56
C ILE A 102 -95.20 5.22 21.85
N PRO A 103 -94.29 5.97 21.19
CA PRO A 103 -93.10 5.38 20.61
C PRO A 103 -92.31 4.60 21.67
N LEU A 104 -91.92 3.36 21.35
CA LEU A 104 -91.13 2.53 22.27
C LEU A 104 -89.83 3.25 22.69
N ASP A 105 -89.24 4.01 21.76
CA ASP A 105 -88.05 4.82 21.98
C ASP A 105 -88.21 5.85 23.11
N TYR A 106 -89.41 6.42 23.27
CA TYR A 106 -89.68 7.41 24.31
C TYR A 106 -89.72 6.72 25.69
N LEU A 107 -90.35 5.54 25.76
CA LEU A 107 -90.39 4.75 26.99
C LEU A 107 -89.00 4.20 27.36
N THR A 108 -88.20 3.73 26.40
CA THR A 108 -86.84 3.28 26.71
C THR A 108 -85.93 4.43 27.13
N THR A 109 -86.07 5.61 26.52
CA THR A 109 -85.31 6.82 26.92
C THR A 109 -85.69 7.30 28.32
N LEU A 110 -86.95 7.13 28.73
CA LEU A 110 -87.45 7.49 30.06
C LEU A 110 -87.24 6.40 31.13
N MET A 111 -86.61 5.26 30.80
CA MET A 111 -86.37 4.20 31.79
C MET A 111 -85.59 4.71 33.01
N GLY A 112 -86.07 4.33 34.19
CA GLY A 112 -85.56 4.77 35.48
C GLY A 112 -86.13 6.09 35.99
N PHE A 113 -86.85 6.84 35.16
CA PHE A 113 -87.46 8.11 35.52
C PHE A 113 -88.97 7.98 35.78
N THR A 114 -89.51 9.01 36.45
CA THR A 114 -90.95 9.26 36.47
C THR A 114 -91.30 10.12 35.26
N ALA A 115 -91.99 9.52 34.29
CA ALA A 115 -92.47 10.21 33.09
C ALA A 115 -93.61 11.17 33.43
N LEU A 116 -93.49 12.40 32.96
CA LEU A 116 -94.50 13.45 33.00
C LEU A 116 -95.14 13.54 31.61
N ILE A 117 -96.38 13.10 31.49
CA ILE A 117 -97.11 13.04 30.21
C ILE A 117 -98.31 13.97 30.28
N SER A 118 -98.40 14.89 29.33
CA SER A 118 -99.55 15.79 29.19
C SER A 118 -99.84 16.04 27.72
N TYR A 119 -101.04 16.51 27.41
CA TYR A 119 -101.41 16.82 26.03
C TYR A 119 -102.21 18.12 25.92
N THR A 120 -102.10 18.75 24.75
CA THR A 120 -102.84 19.96 24.39
C THR A 120 -103.56 19.76 23.06
N GLY A 121 -104.77 20.31 22.93
CA GLY A 121 -105.56 20.22 21.71
C GLY A 121 -106.75 21.17 21.77
N ARG A 122 -107.89 20.78 21.21
CA ARG A 122 -109.16 21.51 21.38
C ARG A 122 -110.25 20.64 21.98
N SER A 123 -111.12 21.25 22.76
CA SER A 123 -112.35 20.66 23.27
C SER A 123 -113.44 21.72 23.25
N GLN A 124 -114.59 21.42 22.63
CA GLN A 124 -115.70 22.34 22.42
C GLN A 124 -115.27 23.65 21.71
N GLY A 125 -114.30 23.57 20.79
CA GLY A 125 -113.76 24.69 20.03
C GLY A 125 -112.76 25.58 20.78
N GLN A 126 -112.51 25.34 22.08
CA GLN A 126 -111.52 26.07 22.89
C GLN A 126 -110.22 25.29 22.99
N VAL A 127 -109.10 25.99 23.21
CA VAL A 127 -107.81 25.34 23.53
C VAL A 127 -107.98 24.56 24.84
N ALA A 128 -107.58 23.29 24.85
CA ALA A 128 -107.64 22.43 26.02
C ALA A 128 -106.24 21.92 26.40
N ALA A 129 -105.99 21.77 27.69
CA ALA A 129 -104.75 21.23 28.23
C ALA A 129 -105.05 20.19 29.32
N SER A 130 -104.37 19.05 29.28
CA SER A 130 -104.58 17.98 30.25
C SER A 130 -103.89 18.26 31.57
N LEU A 131 -104.40 17.65 32.65
CA LEU A 131 -103.59 17.39 33.84
C LEU A 131 -102.37 16.53 33.47
N VAL A 132 -101.27 16.69 34.23
CA VAL A 132 -100.05 15.90 34.02
C VAL A 132 -100.23 14.52 34.63
N LYS A 133 -100.01 13.48 33.83
CA LYS A 133 -99.88 12.10 34.30
C LYS A 133 -98.44 11.86 34.73
N GLU A 134 -98.26 11.44 35.99
CA GLU A 134 -96.99 10.89 36.47
C GLU A 134 -97.05 9.37 36.42
N VAL A 135 -96.07 8.73 35.77
CA VAL A 135 -95.95 7.27 35.74
C VAL A 135 -94.48 6.87 35.80
N ARG A 136 -94.14 5.92 36.68
CA ARG A 136 -92.75 5.46 36.80
C ARG A 136 -92.41 4.47 35.70
N ILE A 137 -91.42 4.80 34.88
CA ILE A 137 -90.92 3.88 33.86
C ILE A 137 -89.82 3.04 34.51
N SER A 138 -90.12 1.79 34.81
CA SER A 138 -89.22 0.90 35.55
C SER A 138 -88.16 0.28 34.66
N PHE A 139 -86.97 0.01 35.22
CA PHE A 139 -86.01 -0.91 34.64
C PHE A 139 -86.31 -2.35 35.07
N TYR A 140 -85.57 -3.33 34.56
CA TYR A 140 -85.80 -4.75 34.85
C TYR A 140 -85.72 -5.05 36.35
N PRO A 141 -86.75 -5.70 36.94
CA PRO A 141 -86.73 -6.10 38.35
C PRO A 141 -85.73 -7.23 38.59
N GLU A 142 -85.44 -7.53 39.86
CA GLU A 142 -84.49 -8.58 40.24
C GLU A 142 -84.80 -9.94 39.60
N SER A 143 -86.08 -10.32 39.53
CA SER A 143 -86.54 -11.59 38.94
C SER A 143 -86.23 -11.74 37.44
N GLU A 144 -86.06 -10.63 36.71
CA GLU A 144 -85.73 -10.61 35.28
C GLU A 144 -84.25 -10.28 35.03
N SER A 145 -83.50 -9.93 36.08
CA SER A 145 -82.10 -9.51 35.97
C SER A 145 -81.10 -10.66 35.95
N GLU A 146 -81.52 -11.91 36.19
CA GLU A 146 -80.63 -13.09 36.20
C GLU A 146 -80.03 -13.38 34.81
N GLU A 147 -80.83 -13.25 33.74
CA GLU A 147 -80.36 -13.41 32.36
C GLU A 147 -79.55 -12.20 31.86
N LEU A 148 -79.67 -11.05 32.53
CA LEU A 148 -78.96 -9.81 32.20
C LEU A 148 -77.64 -9.65 32.97
N ALA A 149 -77.42 -10.48 33.99
CA ALA A 149 -76.24 -10.39 34.82
C ALA A 149 -74.98 -10.78 34.02
N PRO A 150 -73.94 -9.92 34.02
CA PRO A 150 -72.69 -10.22 33.31
C PRO A 150 -72.01 -11.45 33.92
N ARG A 151 -71.32 -12.21 33.07
CA ARG A 151 -70.61 -13.42 33.50
C ARG A 151 -69.26 -13.62 32.84
N GLN A 152 -68.34 -14.25 33.56
CA GLN A 152 -67.14 -14.84 32.99
C GLN A 152 -67.51 -15.92 31.97
N LEU A 153 -66.81 -15.95 30.83
CA LEU A 153 -66.95 -16.96 29.79
C LEU A 153 -66.50 -18.33 30.30
N HIS A 154 -65.39 -18.37 31.06
CA HIS A 154 -64.76 -19.62 31.53
C HIS A 154 -65.20 -20.04 32.93
N GLU A 155 -66.20 -19.39 33.53
CA GLU A 155 -66.75 -19.83 34.81
C GLU A 155 -67.50 -21.17 34.67
N LYS A 156 -67.23 -22.07 35.62
CA LYS A 156 -67.88 -23.39 35.74
C LYS A 156 -68.48 -23.60 37.13
N LEU A 157 -69.45 -24.50 37.24
CA LEU A 157 -69.98 -24.92 38.54
C LEU A 157 -69.05 -25.97 39.16
N LEU A 158 -68.36 -25.60 40.24
CA LEU A 158 -67.57 -26.52 41.07
C LEU A 158 -68.25 -26.65 42.44
N HIS A 159 -68.68 -27.86 42.81
CA HIS A 159 -69.43 -28.12 44.05
C HIS A 159 -70.61 -27.15 44.28
N ASN A 160 -71.45 -26.96 43.25
CA ASN A 160 -72.57 -26.00 43.23
C ASN A 160 -72.19 -24.51 43.43
N THR A 161 -70.90 -24.17 43.32
CA THR A 161 -70.42 -22.79 43.41
C THR A 161 -69.86 -22.34 42.06
N PRO A 162 -70.42 -21.29 41.45
CA PRO A 162 -69.75 -20.47 40.42
C PRO A 162 -68.26 -20.31 40.70
N THR A 163 -67.39 -20.86 39.86
CA THR A 163 -65.93 -20.80 40.05
C THR A 163 -65.25 -20.46 38.74
N TYR A 164 -64.40 -19.44 38.78
CA TYR A 164 -63.50 -19.05 37.72
C TYR A 164 -62.06 -19.45 38.10
N ASP A 165 -61.48 -20.36 37.33
CA ASP A 165 -60.12 -20.86 37.54
C ASP A 165 -59.21 -20.44 36.39
N MET A 166 -58.24 -19.58 36.70
CA MET A 166 -57.29 -19.06 35.71
C MET A 166 -56.40 -20.16 35.10
N ASN A 167 -56.35 -21.37 35.67
CA ASN A 167 -55.57 -22.48 35.13
C ASN A 167 -56.30 -23.22 33.99
N ASP A 168 -57.61 -23.00 33.81
CA ASP A 168 -58.39 -23.67 32.79
C ASP A 168 -58.16 -23.11 31.37
N HIS A 169 -57.63 -21.88 31.26
CA HIS A 169 -57.38 -21.23 29.97
C HIS A 169 -56.20 -20.24 30.04
N PRO A 170 -55.47 -20.05 28.92
CA PRO A 170 -54.47 -18.99 28.81
C PRO A 170 -55.13 -17.63 28.54
N GLY A 171 -54.35 -16.55 28.71
CA GLY A 171 -54.76 -15.19 28.34
C GLY A 171 -55.79 -14.56 29.28
N ASN A 172 -56.36 -13.44 28.81
CA ASN A 172 -57.35 -12.62 29.50
C ASN A 172 -58.67 -13.36 29.69
N GLU A 173 -59.48 -12.90 30.65
CA GLU A 173 -60.83 -13.42 30.84
C GLU A 173 -61.85 -12.62 30.05
N THR A 174 -62.61 -13.27 29.17
CA THR A 174 -63.75 -12.64 28.49
C THR A 174 -64.95 -12.56 29.42
N VAL A 175 -65.50 -11.36 29.60
CA VAL A 175 -66.79 -11.17 30.28
C VAL A 175 -67.88 -11.09 29.22
N LEU A 176 -68.91 -11.92 29.37
CA LEU A 176 -70.15 -11.85 28.58
C LEU A 176 -71.10 -10.87 29.27
N VAL A 177 -71.39 -9.74 28.62
CA VAL A 177 -72.37 -8.75 29.09
C VAL A 177 -73.62 -8.81 28.20
N PRO A 178 -74.70 -9.46 28.65
CA PRO A 178 -75.92 -9.60 27.86
C PRO A 178 -76.57 -8.24 27.54
N LEU A 179 -77.12 -8.11 26.33
CA LEU A 179 -77.95 -6.96 25.96
C LEU A 179 -79.37 -7.18 26.49
N HIS A 180 -80.00 -6.15 27.07
CA HIS A 180 -81.39 -6.28 27.49
C HIS A 180 -82.36 -6.26 26.29
N PRO A 181 -83.54 -6.91 26.36
CA PRO A 181 -84.46 -7.06 25.22
C PRO A 181 -84.96 -5.76 24.54
N LEU A 182 -84.78 -4.62 25.20
CA LEU A 182 -85.18 -3.30 24.72
C LEU A 182 -83.98 -2.39 24.40
N ALA A 183 -82.77 -2.94 24.36
CA ALA A 183 -81.55 -2.20 24.05
C ALA A 183 -81.60 -1.67 22.62
N LYS A 184 -81.12 -0.44 22.41
CA LYS A 184 -81.09 0.22 21.11
C LYS A 184 -79.72 0.85 20.85
N ALA A 185 -79.44 1.11 19.58
CA ALA A 185 -78.25 1.85 19.18
C ALA A 185 -78.27 3.23 19.86
N GLY A 186 -77.15 3.64 20.43
CA GLY A 186 -77.05 4.86 21.23
C GLY A 186 -77.15 4.68 22.75
N ASP A 187 -77.62 3.52 23.23
CA ASP A 187 -77.55 3.18 24.66
C ASP A 187 -76.09 3.00 25.09
N LYS A 188 -75.78 3.37 26.34
CA LYS A 188 -74.43 3.26 26.89
C LYS A 188 -74.34 2.17 27.96
N VAL A 189 -73.37 1.27 27.82
CA VAL A 189 -73.13 0.15 28.71
C VAL A 189 -71.92 0.42 29.61
N TYR A 190 -72.06 0.07 30.88
CA TYR A 190 -70.99 0.10 31.87
C TYR A 190 -70.89 -1.26 32.55
N CYS A 191 -69.67 -1.74 32.78
CA CYS A 191 -69.43 -3.01 33.46
C CYS A 191 -68.17 -2.90 34.31
N THR A 192 -68.25 -3.37 35.56
CA THR A 192 -67.12 -3.38 36.49
C THR A 192 -66.98 -4.75 37.13
N ALA A 193 -65.75 -5.19 37.32
CA ALA A 193 -65.42 -6.34 38.13
C ALA A 193 -64.85 -5.86 39.46
N VAL A 194 -65.24 -6.50 40.56
CA VAL A 194 -64.75 -6.18 41.89
C VAL A 194 -64.29 -7.43 42.60
N THR A 195 -63.16 -7.33 43.28
CA THR A 195 -62.56 -8.40 44.07
C THR A 195 -62.35 -7.92 45.51
N LYS A 196 -62.22 -8.87 46.44
CA LYS A 196 -62.09 -8.60 47.88
C LYS A 196 -63.31 -7.90 48.49
N GLN A 197 -64.53 -8.25 48.07
CA GLN A 197 -65.77 -7.71 48.66
C GLN A 197 -65.95 -8.09 50.15
N ASP A 198 -65.18 -9.06 50.62
CA ASP A 198 -65.13 -9.54 52.00
C ASP A 198 -64.25 -8.68 52.92
N ALA A 199 -63.43 -7.76 52.41
CA ALA A 199 -62.64 -6.83 53.22
C ALA A 199 -62.27 -5.54 52.46
N PRO A 200 -62.65 -4.34 52.94
CA PRO A 200 -62.24 -3.06 52.34
C PRO A 200 -60.73 -2.78 52.53
N PRO A 201 -60.07 -2.07 51.60
CA PRO A 201 -60.64 -1.48 50.38
C PRO A 201 -60.85 -2.51 49.26
N HIS A 202 -62.01 -2.43 48.61
CA HIS A 202 -62.34 -3.24 47.45
C HIS A 202 -61.46 -2.87 46.27
N THR A 203 -61.08 -3.84 45.44
CA THR A 203 -60.31 -3.55 44.22
C THR A 203 -61.16 -3.76 42.99
N PHE A 204 -61.37 -2.67 42.26
CA PHE A 204 -62.20 -2.61 41.05
C PHE A 204 -61.35 -2.71 39.79
N TYR A 205 -61.96 -3.26 38.74
CA TYR A 205 -61.49 -3.24 37.37
C TYR A 205 -62.63 -2.75 36.48
N THR A 206 -62.35 -1.76 35.66
CA THR A 206 -63.32 -1.24 34.69
C THR A 206 -63.31 -2.15 33.48
N VAL A 207 -64.34 -2.98 33.34
CA VAL A 207 -64.48 -3.94 32.22
C VAL A 207 -65.00 -3.21 30.98
N ILE A 208 -66.02 -2.37 31.16
CA ILE A 208 -66.58 -1.49 30.14
C ILE A 208 -66.83 -0.13 30.77
N TYR A 209 -66.39 0.94 30.11
CA TYR A 209 -66.78 2.30 30.44
C TYR A 209 -67.27 3.02 29.19
N ASP A 210 -68.49 3.55 29.26
CA ASP A 210 -69.07 4.41 28.21
C ASP A 210 -69.17 3.75 26.83
N HIS A 211 -69.37 2.43 26.78
CA HIS A 211 -69.50 1.73 25.50
C HIS A 211 -70.86 2.05 24.87
N LEU A 212 -70.81 2.76 23.74
CA LEU A 212 -71.98 3.13 22.96
C LEU A 212 -72.40 1.96 22.07
N LEU A 213 -73.62 1.46 22.24
CA LEU A 213 -74.14 0.39 21.38
C LEU A 213 -74.33 0.88 19.95
N THR A 214 -73.86 0.07 19.00
CA THR A 214 -74.07 0.27 17.57
C THR A 214 -75.33 -0.46 17.08
N GLU A 215 -75.78 -0.14 15.86
CA GLU A 215 -76.87 -0.90 15.22
C GLU A 215 -76.52 -2.38 15.03
N GLU A 216 -75.24 -2.69 14.81
CA GLU A 216 -74.74 -4.06 14.65
C GLU A 216 -74.81 -4.85 15.96
N ASP A 217 -74.40 -4.25 17.08
CA ASP A 217 -74.47 -4.89 18.40
C ASP A 217 -75.90 -5.35 18.71
N VAL A 218 -76.87 -4.44 18.50
CA VAL A 218 -78.29 -4.69 18.75
C VAL A 218 -78.86 -5.72 17.78
N ALA A 219 -78.53 -5.62 16.48
CA ALA A 219 -79.00 -6.58 15.47
C ALA A 219 -78.45 -7.99 15.69
N SER A 220 -77.23 -8.13 16.20
CA SER A 220 -76.63 -9.43 16.52
C SER A 220 -77.36 -10.15 17.64
N GLY A 221 -77.92 -9.40 18.61
CA GLY A 221 -78.48 -9.92 19.85
C GLY A 221 -77.46 -10.68 20.73
N THR A 222 -76.16 -10.61 20.42
CA THR A 222 -75.12 -11.35 21.14
C THR A 222 -74.59 -10.55 22.32
N PRO A 223 -74.21 -11.20 23.44
CA PRO A 223 -73.57 -10.50 24.55
C PRO A 223 -72.28 -9.80 24.11
N LEU A 224 -72.02 -8.60 24.65
CA LEU A 224 -70.73 -7.94 24.49
C LEU A 224 -69.63 -8.82 25.13
N ARG A 225 -68.42 -8.77 24.57
CA ARG A 225 -67.29 -9.62 24.96
C ARG A 225 -66.03 -8.82 25.37
N PRO A 226 -66.12 -7.86 26.32
CA PRO A 226 -64.94 -7.21 26.88
C PRO A 226 -64.04 -8.20 27.63
N GLU A 227 -62.81 -7.77 27.94
CA GLU A 227 -61.82 -8.59 28.64
C GLU A 227 -61.35 -7.98 29.96
N ILE A 228 -61.05 -8.87 30.92
CA ILE A 228 -60.29 -8.55 32.13
C ILE A 228 -58.86 -9.03 31.92
N ALA A 229 -57.89 -8.10 32.03
CA ALA A 229 -56.48 -8.41 31.86
C ALA A 229 -56.02 -9.50 32.84
N ARG A 230 -55.36 -10.54 32.29
CA ARG A 230 -54.81 -11.63 33.10
C ARG A 230 -53.80 -11.13 34.12
N GLY A 231 -52.99 -10.13 33.77
CA GLY A 231 -52.03 -9.50 34.67
C GLY A 231 -52.70 -8.89 35.91
N TRP A 232 -53.82 -8.20 35.73
CA TRP A 232 -54.58 -7.66 36.85
C TRP A 232 -55.15 -8.78 37.76
N LEU A 233 -55.66 -9.86 37.16
CA LEU A 233 -56.20 -11.03 37.86
C LEU A 233 -55.13 -11.79 38.65
N ALA A 234 -53.92 -11.95 38.11
CA ALA A 234 -52.79 -12.62 38.75
C ALA A 234 -52.35 -11.93 40.06
N ARG A 235 -52.64 -10.64 40.20
CA ARG A 235 -52.34 -9.83 41.40
C ARG A 235 -53.43 -9.93 42.48
N ARG A 236 -54.51 -10.69 42.25
CA ARG A 236 -55.59 -10.90 43.23
C ARG A 236 -55.19 -11.98 44.25
N LYS A 237 -55.92 -12.03 45.37
CA LYS A 237 -55.72 -13.10 46.37
C LYS A 237 -56.44 -14.38 45.92
N PRO A 238 -55.77 -15.55 45.94
CA PRO A 238 -56.41 -16.82 45.57
C PRO A 238 -57.54 -17.17 46.55
N TRP A 239 -58.52 -17.94 46.08
CA TRP A 239 -59.67 -18.45 46.84
C TRP A 239 -60.58 -17.35 47.41
N ARG A 240 -60.67 -16.20 46.74
CA ARG A 240 -61.60 -15.10 47.07
C ARG A 240 -62.72 -15.03 46.04
N SER A 241 -63.57 -14.01 46.09
CA SER A 241 -64.63 -13.78 45.11
C SER A 241 -64.26 -12.72 44.08
N ILE A 242 -64.84 -12.87 42.89
CA ILE A 242 -64.94 -11.85 41.85
C ILE A 242 -66.42 -11.64 41.52
N THR A 243 -66.87 -10.39 41.57
CA THR A 243 -68.26 -10.01 41.33
C THR A 243 -68.34 -9.07 40.15
N LEU A 244 -69.21 -9.37 39.18
CA LEU A 244 -69.47 -8.53 38.02
C LEU A 244 -70.76 -7.72 38.24
N GLN A 245 -70.70 -6.46 37.86
CA GLN A 245 -71.79 -5.49 37.97
C GLN A 245 -71.91 -4.75 36.64
N SER A 246 -73.12 -4.59 36.12
CA SER A 246 -73.37 -3.81 34.90
C SER A 246 -74.52 -2.83 35.09
N ALA A 247 -74.47 -1.75 34.33
CA ALA A 247 -75.52 -0.75 34.30
C ALA A 247 -75.63 -0.09 32.92
N TRP A 248 -76.79 0.52 32.68
CA TRP A 248 -77.18 1.04 31.38
C TRP A 248 -77.61 2.50 31.47
N ILE A 249 -77.20 3.33 30.51
CA ILE A 249 -77.81 4.65 30.32
C ILE A 249 -78.54 4.64 28.99
N THR A 250 -79.87 4.62 29.05
CA THR A 250 -80.76 4.63 27.87
C THR A 250 -81.30 6.02 27.53
N SER A 251 -81.10 7.00 28.43
CA SER A 251 -81.62 8.36 28.31
C SER A 251 -80.77 9.29 27.45
N GLY A 252 -79.57 8.87 27.06
CA GLY A 252 -78.58 9.72 26.38
C GLY A 252 -77.91 10.78 27.27
N LEU A 253 -78.26 10.87 28.56
CA LEU A 253 -77.63 11.79 29.49
C LEU A 253 -76.17 11.38 29.78
N PRO A 254 -75.26 12.34 30.07
CA PRO A 254 -73.89 12.02 30.40
C PRO A 254 -73.79 11.21 31.71
N ALA A 255 -72.85 10.27 31.78
CA ALA A 255 -72.54 9.53 33.00
C ALA A 255 -72.15 10.48 34.14
N LYS A 256 -72.78 10.31 35.29
CA LYS A 256 -72.45 11.02 36.52
C LYS A 256 -71.45 10.19 37.35
N PRO A 257 -70.58 10.83 38.17
CA PRO A 257 -69.69 10.11 39.09
C PRO A 257 -70.46 9.06 39.91
N TYR A 258 -69.80 7.94 40.21
CA TYR A 258 -70.35 6.86 41.03
C TYR A 258 -70.87 7.38 42.37
N ALA A 259 -71.85 6.68 42.94
CA ALA A 259 -72.49 7.10 44.18
C ALA A 259 -71.53 6.90 45.37
N ASP A 260 -71.51 7.85 46.29
CA ASP A 260 -70.87 7.68 47.59
C ASP A 260 -71.82 6.87 48.47
N VAL A 261 -71.50 5.59 48.68
CA VAL A 261 -72.33 4.61 49.37
C VAL A 261 -71.49 3.80 50.35
N ASP A 262 -72.14 3.11 51.29
CA ASP A 262 -71.44 2.22 52.22
C ASP A 262 -70.56 1.20 51.48
N PRO A 263 -69.37 0.82 52.01
CA PRO A 263 -68.41 -0.03 51.30
C PRO A 263 -69.00 -1.33 50.74
N HIS A 264 -69.93 -1.97 51.47
CA HIS A 264 -70.58 -3.21 51.03
C HIS A 264 -71.52 -3.02 49.83
N LEU A 265 -71.96 -1.79 49.56
CA LEU A 265 -72.78 -1.40 48.41
C LEU A 265 -71.97 -0.69 47.32
N GLU A 266 -70.68 -0.45 47.54
CA GLU A 266 -69.81 0.31 46.64
C GLU A 266 -69.80 -0.31 45.23
N THR A 267 -70.09 0.54 44.24
CA THR A 267 -69.93 0.23 42.82
C THR A 267 -69.13 1.36 42.17
N ARG A 268 -68.45 1.06 41.06
CA ARG A 268 -67.82 2.06 40.19
C ARG A 268 -68.68 2.40 38.98
N LEU A 269 -69.97 2.04 39.03
CA LEU A 269 -70.94 2.32 37.99
C LEU A 269 -71.45 3.77 38.13
N PRO A 270 -71.80 4.45 37.02
CA PRO A 270 -72.38 5.79 37.10
C PRO A 270 -73.67 5.78 37.93
N ARG A 271 -73.83 6.75 38.84
CA ARG A 271 -75.00 6.77 39.75
C ARG A 271 -76.35 6.95 39.05
N ASN A 272 -76.34 7.45 37.82
CA ASN A 272 -77.53 7.65 36.97
C ASN A 272 -77.72 6.52 35.96
N ALA A 273 -76.88 5.49 35.97
CA ALA A 273 -77.07 4.30 35.16
C ALA A 273 -78.04 3.32 35.84
N LEU A 274 -78.84 2.65 35.02
CA LEU A 274 -79.81 1.63 35.41
C LEU A 274 -79.06 0.33 35.72
N GLU A 275 -78.79 0.09 37.00
CA GLU A 275 -78.05 -1.09 37.46
C GLU A 275 -78.88 -2.37 37.32
N VAL A 276 -78.27 -3.41 36.74
CA VAL A 276 -78.79 -4.77 36.76
C VAL A 276 -78.70 -5.29 38.19
N GLN A 277 -79.86 -5.51 38.83
CA GLN A 277 -79.94 -5.78 40.27
C GLN A 277 -79.18 -7.07 40.68
N ARG A 278 -79.25 -8.13 39.86
CA ARG A 278 -78.49 -9.36 40.12
C ARG A 278 -77.02 -9.18 39.82
N ARG A 279 -76.20 -9.22 40.87
CA ARG A 279 -74.73 -9.23 40.80
C ARG A 279 -74.22 -10.66 40.77
N ARG A 280 -73.58 -11.07 39.67
CA ARG A 280 -73.04 -12.43 39.56
C ARG A 280 -71.66 -12.51 40.22
N THR A 281 -71.52 -13.45 41.16
CA THR A 281 -70.29 -13.66 41.93
C THR A 281 -69.77 -15.07 41.71
N ALA A 282 -68.48 -15.18 41.41
CA ALA A 282 -67.77 -16.45 41.29
C ALA A 282 -66.59 -16.51 42.28
N ALA A 283 -66.26 -17.72 42.76
CA ALA A 283 -64.99 -17.99 43.42
C ALA A 283 -63.84 -17.86 42.40
N LEU A 284 -62.73 -17.25 42.81
CA LEU A 284 -61.57 -16.95 41.98
C LEU A 284 -60.37 -17.80 42.43
N ILE A 285 -59.92 -18.69 41.55
CA ILE A 285 -58.65 -19.39 41.68
C ILE A 285 -57.63 -18.65 40.81
N VAL A 286 -56.62 -18.08 41.48
CA VAL A 286 -55.62 -17.22 40.84
C VAL A 286 -54.44 -18.07 40.38
N ALA A 287 -54.03 -17.87 39.13
CA ALA A 287 -52.76 -18.36 38.59
C ALA A 287 -51.78 -17.18 38.50
N PRO A 288 -50.76 -17.10 39.39
CA PRO A 288 -49.86 -15.95 39.47
C PRO A 288 -48.77 -15.95 38.37
N GLU A 289 -48.54 -17.09 37.71
CA GLU A 289 -47.60 -17.19 36.59
C GLU A 289 -48.18 -16.53 35.34
N LEU A 290 -47.40 -15.63 34.74
CA LEU A 290 -47.76 -14.85 33.56
C LEU A 290 -46.96 -15.31 32.35
N ASP A 291 -47.49 -15.11 31.15
CA ASP A 291 -46.70 -15.24 29.93
C ASP A 291 -45.95 -13.92 29.69
N LEU A 292 -44.65 -13.89 29.98
CA LEU A 292 -43.85 -12.66 29.94
C LEU A 292 -43.20 -12.48 28.57
N PRO A 293 -43.29 -11.28 27.94
CA PRO A 293 -42.55 -11.00 26.72
C PRO A 293 -41.03 -10.95 26.99
N PRO A 294 -40.17 -11.24 25.99
CA PRO A 294 -38.74 -10.96 26.10
C PRO A 294 -38.49 -9.44 26.15
N PRO A 295 -37.43 -8.97 26.83
CA PRO A 295 -37.01 -7.57 26.73
C PRO A 295 -36.52 -7.22 25.33
N ARG A 296 -36.53 -5.94 24.99
CA ARG A 296 -36.00 -5.40 23.74
C ARG A 296 -34.89 -4.41 24.03
N LEU A 297 -33.81 -4.48 23.26
CA LEU A 297 -32.86 -3.38 23.14
C LEU A 297 -33.33 -2.47 22.01
N LYS A 298 -33.71 -1.23 22.33
CA LYS A 298 -34.33 -0.30 21.37
C LYS A 298 -33.47 -0.04 20.13
N GLU A 299 -32.15 -0.01 20.30
CA GLU A 299 -31.16 0.22 19.24
C GLU A 299 -30.84 -1.03 18.41
N SER A 300 -31.43 -2.18 18.73
CA SER A 300 -31.25 -3.42 17.97
C SER A 300 -32.40 -3.64 16.97
N VAL A 301 -32.13 -4.43 15.93
CA VAL A 301 -33.08 -4.78 14.88
C VAL A 301 -33.04 -6.27 14.59
N GLU A 302 -34.20 -6.86 14.29
CA GLU A 302 -34.27 -8.23 13.80
C GLU A 302 -33.84 -8.29 12.32
N TYR A 303 -32.88 -9.15 12.01
CA TYR A 303 -32.36 -9.41 10.68
C TYR A 303 -32.12 -10.92 10.51
N ASN A 304 -32.76 -11.53 9.51
CA ASN A 304 -32.71 -12.98 9.25
C ASN A 304 -33.12 -13.86 10.44
N GLY A 305 -34.03 -13.40 11.30
CA GLY A 305 -34.51 -14.14 12.48
C GLY A 305 -33.59 -14.08 13.69
N GLU A 306 -32.55 -13.26 13.65
CA GLU A 306 -31.68 -12.95 14.79
C GLU A 306 -31.69 -11.45 15.06
N TRP A 307 -31.50 -11.05 16.32
CA TRP A 307 -31.40 -9.63 16.66
C TRP A 307 -29.95 -9.18 16.57
N TRP A 308 -29.74 -8.05 15.89
CA TRP A 308 -28.44 -7.47 15.65
C TRP A 308 -28.35 -6.06 16.24
N LEU A 309 -27.22 -5.77 16.87
CA LEU A 309 -26.84 -4.44 17.34
C LEU A 309 -25.67 -3.92 16.53
N ASN A 310 -25.88 -2.77 15.88
CA ASN A 310 -24.79 -1.95 15.36
C ASN A 310 -24.27 -1.04 16.49
N PRO A 311 -23.01 -1.19 16.96
CA PRO A 311 -22.46 -0.38 18.05
C PRO A 311 -22.45 1.12 17.80
N GLU A 312 -22.56 1.55 16.55
CA GLU A 312 -22.68 2.97 16.20
C GLU A 312 -23.90 3.63 16.85
N LEU A 313 -24.96 2.87 17.12
CA LEU A 313 -26.19 3.36 17.74
C LEU A 313 -26.12 3.43 19.26
N THR A 314 -25.08 2.88 19.89
CA THR A 314 -24.94 2.77 21.36
C THR A 314 -23.65 3.37 21.91
N ARG A 315 -23.04 4.30 21.16
CA ARG A 315 -21.82 5.01 21.62
C ARG A 315 -22.02 5.71 22.96
N GLU A 316 -23.23 6.24 23.19
CA GLU A 316 -23.66 6.88 24.45
C GLU A 316 -24.45 5.94 25.38
N GLY A 317 -24.63 4.68 24.99
CA GLY A 317 -25.39 3.66 25.70
C GLY A 317 -26.65 3.24 24.93
N GLY A 318 -27.30 2.19 25.39
CA GLY A 318 -28.55 1.67 24.82
C GLY A 318 -29.70 1.67 25.82
N HIS A 319 -30.90 1.35 25.36
CA HIS A 319 -32.11 1.31 26.19
C HIS A 319 -32.73 -0.07 26.16
N VAL A 320 -32.76 -0.75 27.30
CA VAL A 320 -33.40 -2.06 27.45
C VAL A 320 -34.79 -1.85 28.05
N GLU A 321 -35.82 -2.28 27.34
CA GLU A 321 -37.23 -2.06 27.68
C GLU A 321 -38.02 -3.38 27.64
N ALA A 322 -39.02 -3.55 28.51
CA ALA A 322 -39.96 -4.68 28.43
C ALA A 322 -41.22 -4.27 27.66
N LEU A 323 -41.10 -4.17 26.34
CA LEU A 323 -42.19 -3.75 25.46
C LEU A 323 -43.36 -4.76 25.52
N ASN A 324 -44.59 -4.26 25.65
CA ASN A 324 -45.83 -5.05 25.79
C ASN A 324 -45.97 -5.82 27.11
N LEU A 325 -45.16 -5.54 28.12
CA LEU A 325 -45.38 -6.06 29.47
C LEU A 325 -46.58 -5.36 30.11
N ASP A 326 -47.55 -6.13 30.60
CA ASP A 326 -48.68 -5.63 31.37
C ASP A 326 -48.24 -5.29 32.81
N THR A 327 -48.06 -4.00 33.09
CA THR A 327 -47.51 -3.46 34.34
C THR A 327 -48.55 -2.73 35.19
N TYR A 328 -48.39 -2.82 36.50
CA TYR A 328 -49.28 -2.21 37.50
C TYR A 328 -48.49 -1.52 38.59
N ALA A 329 -49.07 -0.48 39.17
CA ALA A 329 -48.45 0.28 40.26
C ALA A 329 -47.99 -0.65 41.40
N GLY A 330 -46.71 -0.54 41.77
CA GLY A 330 -46.06 -1.36 42.79
C GLY A 330 -45.31 -2.60 42.27
N ASP A 331 -45.43 -2.92 40.98
CA ASP A 331 -44.57 -3.94 40.36
C ASP A 331 -43.10 -3.52 40.39
N ARG A 332 -42.20 -4.49 40.52
CA ARG A 332 -40.75 -4.27 40.42
C ARG A 332 -40.17 -5.08 39.28
N VAL A 333 -39.52 -4.40 38.33
CA VAL A 333 -38.92 -4.99 37.13
C VAL A 333 -37.40 -4.78 37.16
N CYS A 334 -36.62 -5.86 37.27
CA CYS A 334 -35.15 -5.80 37.32
C CYS A 334 -34.54 -6.39 36.05
N PHE A 335 -33.72 -5.63 35.34
CA PHE A 335 -33.11 -6.04 34.07
C PHE A 335 -31.71 -6.61 34.25
N TYR A 336 -31.36 -7.61 33.46
CA TYR A 336 -30.09 -8.30 33.53
C TYR A 336 -29.50 -8.54 32.14
N VAL A 337 -28.17 -8.59 32.09
CA VAL A 337 -27.40 -8.96 30.90
C VAL A 337 -26.45 -10.10 31.24
N ASN A 338 -26.27 -11.04 30.33
CA ASN A 338 -25.26 -12.09 30.39
C ASN A 338 -24.81 -12.51 28.99
N GLY A 339 -23.77 -13.34 28.90
CA GLY A 339 -23.36 -13.98 27.65
C GLY A 339 -22.03 -14.72 27.78
N PRO A 340 -21.42 -15.14 26.66
CA PRO A 340 -20.18 -15.92 26.68
C PRO A 340 -19.04 -15.18 27.40
N GLY A 341 -18.54 -15.76 28.50
CA GLY A 341 -17.49 -15.14 29.31
C GLY A 341 -17.94 -13.93 30.14
N TYR A 342 -19.24 -13.60 30.14
CA TYR A 342 -19.82 -12.49 30.90
C TYR A 342 -20.96 -13.00 31.80
N GLY A 343 -20.66 -13.13 33.09
CA GLY A 343 -21.65 -13.59 34.09
C GLY A 343 -22.89 -12.69 34.15
N ARG A 344 -23.99 -13.23 34.68
CA ARG A 344 -25.24 -12.46 34.83
C ARG A 344 -25.01 -11.26 35.75
N LYS A 345 -25.22 -10.06 35.20
CA LYS A 345 -25.15 -8.79 35.95
C LYS A 345 -26.48 -8.07 35.89
N LEU A 346 -26.86 -7.45 37.02
CA LEU A 346 -27.98 -6.53 37.11
C LEU A 346 -27.61 -5.24 36.39
N LEU A 347 -28.49 -4.77 35.51
CA LEU A 347 -28.39 -3.45 34.89
C LEU A 347 -28.99 -2.41 35.84
N ASP A 348 -30.29 -2.50 36.10
CA ASP A 348 -31.00 -1.70 37.11
C ASP A 348 -32.39 -2.31 37.40
N CYS A 349 -33.10 -1.77 38.40
CA CYS A 349 -34.48 -2.12 38.73
C CYS A 349 -35.41 -0.90 38.66
N VAL A 350 -36.58 -1.08 38.05
CA VAL A 350 -37.64 -0.07 37.94
C VAL A 350 -38.82 -0.48 38.84
N THR A 351 -39.35 0.45 39.62
CA THR A 351 -40.64 0.28 40.31
C THR A 351 -41.71 1.05 39.55
N ILE A 352 -42.79 0.37 39.20
CA ILE A 352 -43.89 0.94 38.42
C ILE A 352 -44.72 1.87 39.30
N GLU A 353 -44.90 3.13 38.88
CA GLU A 353 -45.65 4.14 39.64
C GLU A 353 -47.13 4.14 39.26
N HIS A 354 -47.43 4.03 37.96
CA HIS A 354 -48.78 4.00 37.42
C HIS A 354 -49.01 2.77 36.55
N ASP A 355 -50.25 2.27 36.53
CA ASP A 355 -50.64 1.15 35.68
C ASP A 355 -50.34 1.46 34.21
N GLY A 356 -49.62 0.54 33.54
CA GLY A 356 -49.19 0.67 32.15
C GLY A 356 -47.87 1.41 31.91
N ASP A 357 -47.15 1.87 32.94
CA ASP A 357 -45.82 2.48 32.72
C ASP A 357 -44.85 1.47 32.10
N LEU A 358 -44.06 1.92 31.11
CA LEU A 358 -43.05 1.10 30.44
C LEU A 358 -41.77 1.03 31.30
N PRO A 359 -41.37 -0.16 31.79
CA PRO A 359 -40.09 -0.31 32.49
C PRO A 359 -38.95 -0.30 31.48
N ALA A 360 -37.98 0.60 31.67
CA ALA A 360 -36.79 0.70 30.85
C ALA A 360 -35.56 1.10 31.67
N VAL A 361 -34.38 0.62 31.26
CA VAL A 361 -33.09 0.94 31.89
C VAL A 361 -32.02 1.22 30.84
N THR A 362 -30.95 1.90 31.23
CA THR A 362 -29.82 2.19 30.35
C THR A 362 -28.79 1.06 30.35
N LEU A 363 -28.35 0.64 29.17
CA LEU A 363 -27.24 -0.27 28.94
C LEU A 363 -25.96 0.54 28.70
N SER A 364 -24.96 0.39 29.57
CA SER A 364 -23.69 1.12 29.45
C SER A 364 -22.94 0.78 28.14
N PRO A 365 -22.30 1.77 27.47
CA PRO A 365 -21.43 1.52 26.32
C PRO A 365 -20.34 0.48 26.60
N CYS A 366 -19.79 0.47 27.81
CA CYS A 366 -18.73 -0.46 28.17
C CYS A 366 -19.22 -1.89 28.33
N ILE A 367 -20.50 -2.09 28.64
CA ILE A 367 -21.10 -3.43 28.59
C ILE A 367 -21.23 -3.87 27.13
N VAL A 368 -21.67 -2.99 26.23
CA VAL A 368 -21.76 -3.29 24.78
C VAL A 368 -20.40 -3.70 24.23
N ALA A 369 -19.33 -2.97 24.59
CA ALA A 369 -17.97 -3.27 24.18
C ALA A 369 -17.47 -4.67 24.60
N CYS A 370 -18.03 -5.27 25.68
CA CYS A 370 -17.70 -6.65 26.07
C CYS A 370 -18.13 -7.69 25.05
N PHE A 371 -19.13 -7.34 24.22
CA PHE A 371 -19.82 -8.26 23.33
C PHE A 371 -19.51 -8.04 21.86
N PHE A 372 -18.54 -7.19 21.48
CA PHE A 372 -18.13 -7.09 20.08
C PHE A 372 -17.79 -8.47 19.49
N ASP A 373 -18.38 -8.74 18.33
CA ASP A 373 -18.34 -10.02 17.60
C ASP A 373 -18.85 -11.22 18.43
N LYS A 374 -19.71 -10.97 19.42
CA LYS A 374 -20.36 -11.95 20.30
C LYS A 374 -21.84 -11.60 20.49
N SER A 375 -22.59 -12.50 21.12
CA SER A 375 -23.97 -12.25 21.49
C SER A 375 -24.10 -11.98 22.99
N MET A 376 -24.98 -11.04 23.35
CA MET A 376 -25.47 -10.85 24.72
C MET A 376 -26.90 -11.35 24.83
N THR A 377 -27.31 -11.75 26.02
CA THR A 377 -28.69 -12.13 26.33
C THR A 377 -29.24 -11.18 27.38
N LEU A 378 -30.39 -10.57 27.07
CA LEU A 378 -31.11 -9.66 27.95
C LEU A 378 -32.30 -10.40 28.56
N THR A 379 -32.50 -10.24 29.86
CA THR A 379 -33.64 -10.78 30.61
C THR A 379 -34.12 -9.76 31.61
N TYR A 380 -35.34 -9.91 32.12
CA TYR A 380 -35.77 -9.21 33.32
C TYR A 380 -36.47 -10.16 34.29
N THR A 381 -36.58 -9.76 35.55
CA THR A 381 -37.51 -10.37 36.51
C THR A 381 -38.64 -9.40 36.81
N LEU A 382 -39.87 -9.90 36.81
CA LEU A 382 -41.06 -9.19 37.27
C LEU A 382 -41.44 -9.73 38.64
N ALA A 383 -41.45 -8.86 39.64
CA ALA A 383 -41.89 -9.17 40.99
C ALA A 383 -43.15 -8.37 41.35
N PHE A 384 -44.18 -9.07 41.81
CA PHE A 384 -45.39 -8.50 42.39
C PHE A 384 -45.93 -9.43 43.49
N ASN A 385 -46.48 -8.84 44.56
CA ASN A 385 -46.81 -9.59 45.79
C ASN A 385 -45.60 -10.42 46.26
N ASP A 386 -45.79 -11.71 46.54
CA ASP A 386 -44.75 -12.67 46.94
C ASP A 386 -44.22 -13.51 45.75
N ASN A 387 -44.60 -13.16 44.50
CA ASN A 387 -44.19 -13.88 43.30
C ASN A 387 -43.09 -13.10 42.55
N GLU A 388 -42.06 -13.81 42.09
CA GLU A 388 -41.03 -13.28 41.19
C GLU A 388 -40.84 -14.25 40.03
N GLN A 389 -40.99 -13.74 38.80
CA GLN A 389 -40.89 -14.54 37.59
C GLN A 389 -39.85 -13.93 36.63
N GLN A 390 -39.04 -14.79 36.01
CA GLN A 390 -38.09 -14.38 34.98
C GLN A 390 -38.73 -14.39 33.58
N SER A 391 -38.41 -13.39 32.76
CA SER A 391 -38.77 -13.34 31.36
C SER A 391 -38.00 -14.37 30.52
N PRO A 392 -38.50 -14.72 29.32
CA PRO A 392 -37.67 -15.26 28.26
C PRO A 392 -36.49 -14.31 27.96
N GLY A 393 -35.38 -14.89 27.50
CA GLY A 393 -34.19 -14.12 27.13
C GLY A 393 -34.23 -13.63 25.69
N GLN A 394 -33.83 -12.38 25.47
CA GLN A 394 -33.58 -11.83 24.14
C GLN A 394 -32.09 -11.91 23.83
N VAL A 395 -31.71 -12.76 22.86
CA VAL A 395 -30.33 -12.84 22.37
C VAL A 395 -30.13 -11.73 21.33
N VAL A 396 -29.05 -10.95 21.47
CA VAL A 396 -28.65 -9.87 20.56
C VAL A 396 -27.19 -10.06 20.17
N SER A 397 -26.93 -10.28 18.89
CA SER A 397 -25.59 -10.34 18.31
C SER A 397 -25.04 -8.93 18.08
N VAL A 398 -23.85 -8.66 18.57
CA VAL A 398 -23.23 -7.32 18.50
C VAL A 398 -22.09 -7.34 17.51
N SER A 399 -22.18 -6.53 16.46
CA SER A 399 -21.07 -6.36 15.52
C SER A 399 -19.90 -5.62 16.18
N ALA A 400 -18.68 -5.75 15.68
CA ALA A 400 -17.62 -4.80 16.02
C ALA A 400 -17.84 -3.42 15.34
N PRO A 401 -17.44 -2.31 15.98
CA PRO A 401 -17.41 -1.00 15.33
C PRO A 401 -16.30 -0.94 14.28
N GLN A 402 -16.33 0.08 13.43
CA GLN A 402 -15.23 0.33 12.50
C GLN A 402 -14.03 0.92 13.24
N PHE A 403 -12.93 0.17 13.30
CA PHE A 403 -11.68 0.62 13.92
C PHE A 403 -10.76 1.33 12.92
N PRO A 404 -10.01 2.35 13.35
CA PRO A 404 -9.03 3.04 12.50
C PRO A 404 -7.82 2.17 12.19
N HIS A 405 -7.09 2.51 11.13
CA HIS A 405 -5.79 1.91 10.83
C HIS A 405 -4.70 2.54 11.72
N PRO A 406 -3.71 1.75 12.17
CA PRO A 406 -2.49 2.31 12.74
C PRO A 406 -1.65 2.98 11.64
N ASP A 407 -0.88 4.01 12.00
CA ASP A 407 0.00 4.75 11.11
C ASP A 407 1.40 4.93 11.72
N ILE A 408 2.37 5.42 10.94
CA ILE A 408 3.71 5.80 11.40
C ILE A 408 4.00 7.22 10.93
N GLU A 409 4.30 8.12 11.87
CA GLU A 409 4.46 9.56 11.60
C GLU A 409 5.56 9.86 10.56
N GLU A 410 6.66 9.13 10.59
CA GLU A 410 7.79 9.30 9.67
C GLU A 410 7.57 8.64 8.30
N ALA A 411 6.50 7.86 8.13
CA ALA A 411 6.20 7.22 6.86
C ALA A 411 5.63 8.22 5.84
N THR A 412 6.25 8.32 4.67
CA THR A 412 5.75 9.17 3.57
C THR A 412 5.12 8.29 2.50
N ARG A 413 3.80 8.44 2.29
CA ARG A 413 3.01 7.64 1.32
C ARG A 413 3.19 6.12 1.53
N GLY A 414 3.25 5.68 2.78
CA GLY A 414 3.41 4.27 3.15
C GLY A 414 4.84 3.74 3.06
N THR A 415 5.84 4.57 2.79
CA THR A 415 7.26 4.19 2.86
C THR A 415 7.94 4.81 4.07
N LEU A 416 8.52 3.96 4.91
CA LEU A 416 9.37 4.34 6.04
C LEU A 416 10.84 4.27 5.60
N ASP A 417 11.42 5.43 5.33
CA ASP A 417 12.80 5.56 4.87
C ASP A 417 13.73 5.94 6.03
N LEU A 418 14.59 5.01 6.45
CA LEU A 418 15.48 5.23 7.59
C LEU A 418 16.57 6.30 7.31
N ARG A 419 16.69 6.82 6.09
CA ARG A 419 17.61 7.92 5.75
C ARG A 419 17.09 9.30 6.14
N THR A 420 15.77 9.45 6.29
CA THR A 420 15.14 10.76 6.50
C THR A 420 15.05 11.16 7.98
N PHE A 421 15.29 10.23 8.90
CA PHE A 421 15.28 10.45 10.34
C PHE A 421 16.30 9.54 11.04
N SER A 422 16.85 9.98 12.18
CA SER A 422 17.89 9.26 12.93
C SER A 422 17.41 8.67 14.25
N GLU A 423 16.23 9.06 14.74
CA GLU A 423 15.67 8.60 16.02
C GLU A 423 14.73 7.40 15.84
N ASN A 424 13.97 7.05 16.89
CA ASN A 424 12.87 6.09 16.82
C ASN A 424 11.73 6.65 15.97
N ALA A 425 11.02 5.79 15.24
CA ALA A 425 9.79 6.20 14.58
C ALA A 425 8.63 6.24 15.59
N MET A 426 7.56 6.98 15.31
CA MET A 426 6.37 7.06 16.15
C MET A 426 5.18 6.37 15.48
N ALA A 427 4.73 5.24 16.06
CA ALA A 427 3.47 4.62 15.66
C ALA A 427 2.30 5.41 16.26
N LYS A 428 1.26 5.66 15.46
CA LYS A 428 0.05 6.38 15.86
C LYS A 428 -1.18 5.55 15.60
N VAL A 429 -2.13 5.55 16.53
CA VAL A 429 -3.47 5.00 16.31
C VAL A 429 -4.47 6.09 16.67
N PRO A 430 -5.26 6.59 15.71
CA PRO A 430 -6.32 7.56 16.00
C PRO A 430 -7.27 7.04 17.07
N VAL A 431 -7.88 7.96 17.85
CA VAL A 431 -8.93 7.60 18.81
C VAL A 431 -10.03 6.78 18.13
N TRP A 432 -10.45 5.70 18.79
CA TRP A 432 -11.46 4.77 18.27
C TRP A 432 -12.76 4.83 19.06
N ALA A 433 -13.85 4.33 18.47
CA ALA A 433 -15.12 4.20 19.16
C ALA A 433 -14.96 3.28 20.39
N TYR A 434 -15.54 3.67 21.53
CA TYR A 434 -15.45 2.95 22.81
C TYR A 434 -14.05 2.95 23.46
N ALA A 435 -13.12 3.83 23.06
CA ALA A 435 -11.79 3.91 23.68
C ALA A 435 -11.82 4.05 25.22
N GLU A 436 -12.81 4.78 25.75
CA GLU A 436 -13.03 4.92 27.20
C GLU A 436 -13.18 3.59 27.95
N CYS A 437 -13.73 2.58 27.27
CA CYS A 437 -13.99 1.25 27.79
C CYS A 437 -12.82 0.27 27.61
N SER A 438 -11.77 0.68 26.89
CA SER A 438 -10.57 -0.13 26.68
C SER A 438 -9.72 -0.18 27.95
N ASN A 439 -9.14 -1.36 28.22
CA ASN A 439 -8.35 -1.62 29.42
C ASN A 439 -6.85 -1.81 29.11
N GLN A 440 -6.49 -2.67 28.15
CA GLN A 440 -5.13 -2.96 27.73
C GLN A 440 -5.02 -2.93 26.20
N CYS A 441 -3.84 -2.60 25.68
CA CYS A 441 -3.55 -2.63 24.26
C CYS A 441 -2.22 -3.33 23.93
N TRP A 442 -2.14 -3.78 22.68
CA TRP A 442 -0.97 -4.39 22.07
C TRP A 442 -0.70 -3.72 20.74
N MET A 443 0.58 -3.58 20.42
CA MET A 443 1.03 -3.08 19.14
C MET A 443 2.28 -3.86 18.76
N TRP A 444 2.32 -4.39 17.55
CA TRP A 444 3.46 -5.16 17.08
C TRP A 444 3.61 -5.01 15.57
N ALA A 445 4.81 -5.26 15.09
CA ALA A 445 5.10 -5.30 13.66
C ALA A 445 5.56 -6.69 13.23
N THR A 446 5.20 -7.07 12.02
CA THR A 446 5.63 -8.32 11.38
C THR A 446 6.22 -8.01 10.01
N GLY A 447 7.38 -8.57 9.69
CA GLY A 447 8.02 -8.47 8.39
C GLY A 447 9.00 -9.63 8.20
N GLU A 448 10.05 -9.39 7.43
CA GLU A 448 11.08 -10.40 7.15
C GLU A 448 12.47 -9.87 7.48
N HIS A 449 13.37 -10.76 7.87
CA HIS A 449 14.81 -10.50 7.91
C HIS A 449 15.41 -10.57 6.50
N GLU A 450 16.63 -10.06 6.34
CA GLU A 450 17.34 -10.03 5.05
C GLU A 450 17.51 -11.44 4.42
N ASP A 451 17.60 -12.49 5.24
CA ASP A 451 17.64 -13.90 4.80
C ASP A 451 16.27 -14.48 4.38
N GLY A 452 15.18 -13.71 4.54
CA GLY A 452 13.80 -14.12 4.24
C GLY A 452 13.09 -14.84 5.39
N SER A 453 13.72 -15.00 6.56
CA SER A 453 13.04 -15.55 7.73
C SER A 453 12.04 -14.53 8.31
N ALA A 454 10.91 -15.02 8.83
CA ALA A 454 9.89 -14.16 9.40
C ALA A 454 10.41 -13.46 10.67
N TYR A 455 10.15 -12.16 10.78
CA TYR A 455 10.53 -11.33 11.92
C TYR A 455 9.31 -10.67 12.55
N ARG A 456 9.21 -10.73 13.88
CA ARG A 456 8.20 -10.02 14.67
C ARG A 456 8.87 -9.33 15.85
N PHE A 457 8.44 -8.11 16.13
CA PHE A 457 8.80 -7.38 17.34
C PHE A 457 7.58 -6.64 17.92
N ASP A 458 7.51 -6.62 19.25
CA ASP A 458 6.42 -5.98 19.99
C ASP A 458 6.81 -4.54 20.34
N ILE A 459 5.90 -3.59 20.05
CA ILE A 459 6.03 -2.17 20.38
C ILE A 459 5.33 -1.90 21.73
N LEU A 460 4.12 -2.46 21.90
CA LEU A 460 3.37 -2.48 23.16
C LEU A 460 2.89 -3.92 23.43
N ALA A 461 3.01 -4.37 24.68
CA ALA A 461 2.62 -5.72 25.09
C ALA A 461 1.75 -5.69 26.36
N GLY A 462 0.43 -5.67 26.19
CA GLY A 462 -0.54 -5.71 27.30
C GLY A 462 -0.46 -4.46 28.19
N VAL A 463 -0.14 -3.31 27.60
CA VAL A 463 0.01 -2.04 28.30
C VAL A 463 -1.38 -1.48 28.59
N ALA A 464 -1.58 -0.93 29.79
CA ALA A 464 -2.85 -0.30 30.14
C ALA A 464 -3.13 0.92 29.25
N VAL A 465 -4.36 1.06 28.76
CA VAL A 465 -4.79 2.24 28.00
C VAL A 465 -5.05 3.38 28.98
N ILE A 466 -4.14 4.37 29.01
CA ILE A 466 -4.22 5.54 29.89
C ILE A 466 -5.27 6.55 29.40
N ASP A 467 -5.75 7.42 30.28
CA ASP A 467 -6.80 8.41 29.97
C ASP A 467 -6.45 9.31 28.77
N ASP A 468 -5.18 9.70 28.63
CA ASP A 468 -4.74 10.48 27.48
C ASP A 468 -4.92 9.73 26.14
N TRP A 469 -4.63 8.42 26.12
CA TRP A 469 -4.81 7.59 24.93
C TRP A 469 -6.28 7.35 24.59
N LYS A 470 -7.15 7.33 25.61
CA LYS A 470 -8.60 7.23 25.42
C LYS A 470 -9.16 8.49 24.77
N ALA A 471 -8.61 9.65 25.09
CA ALA A 471 -9.03 10.94 24.55
C ALA A 471 -8.42 11.26 23.18
N HIS A 472 -7.15 10.93 22.95
CA HIS A 472 -6.38 11.43 21.80
C HIS A 472 -5.86 10.34 20.85
N GLY A 473 -5.97 9.06 21.21
CA GLY A 473 -5.35 7.96 20.49
C GLY A 473 -4.00 7.55 21.05
N VAL A 474 -3.41 6.47 20.51
CA VAL A 474 -2.18 5.88 21.04
C VAL A 474 -0.98 6.32 20.22
N ASP A 475 0.01 6.90 20.88
CA ASP A 475 1.34 7.16 20.34
C ASP A 475 2.36 6.23 21.02
N ALA A 476 3.12 5.48 20.23
CA ALA A 476 4.12 4.54 20.75
C ALA A 476 5.43 4.54 19.92
N PRO A 477 6.60 4.70 20.55
CA PRO A 477 7.86 4.73 19.83
C PRO A 477 8.24 3.33 19.32
N ILE A 478 8.49 3.22 18.02
CA ILE A 478 9.09 2.06 17.38
C ILE A 478 10.61 2.20 17.43
N ARG A 479 11.28 1.28 18.13
CA ARG A 479 12.75 1.32 18.25
C ARG A 479 13.42 1.22 16.89
N ARG A 480 14.30 2.16 16.58
CA ARG A 480 15.08 2.16 15.34
C ARG A 480 15.88 0.86 15.15
N SER A 481 16.46 0.33 16.23
CA SER A 481 17.21 -0.93 16.20
C SER A 481 16.38 -2.15 15.79
N ASP A 482 15.06 -2.11 15.96
CA ASP A 482 14.17 -3.18 15.53
C ASP A 482 13.80 -3.00 14.05
N LEU A 483 13.58 -1.77 13.60
CA LEU A 483 13.40 -1.44 12.18
C LEU A 483 14.64 -1.82 11.34
N GLN A 484 15.85 -1.62 11.86
CA GLN A 484 17.11 -1.98 11.19
C GLN A 484 17.32 -3.49 10.97
N LYS A 485 16.51 -4.35 11.59
CA LYS A 485 16.57 -5.81 11.41
C LYS A 485 15.65 -6.32 10.29
N LEU A 486 14.74 -5.46 9.80
CA LEU A 486 13.88 -5.77 8.66
C LEU A 486 14.71 -5.77 7.37
N ALA A 487 14.36 -6.64 6.43
CA ALA A 487 15.00 -6.70 5.13
C ALA A 487 14.88 -5.35 4.39
N ASP A 488 15.94 -4.94 3.69
CA ASP A 488 15.89 -3.73 2.87
C ASP A 488 14.93 -3.89 1.69
N CYS A 489 14.32 -2.78 1.27
CA CYS A 489 13.38 -2.73 0.15
C CYS A 489 12.22 -3.74 0.27
N SER A 490 11.78 -4.03 1.50
CA SER A 490 10.72 -5.01 1.79
C SER A 490 9.47 -4.33 2.34
N THR A 491 8.43 -5.13 2.61
CA THR A 491 7.24 -4.66 3.32
C THR A 491 7.21 -5.23 4.74
N PHE A 492 6.61 -4.47 5.65
CA PHE A 492 6.23 -4.95 6.96
C PHE A 492 4.84 -4.43 7.33
N THR A 493 4.18 -5.10 8.26
CA THR A 493 2.81 -4.81 8.67
C THR A 493 2.79 -4.38 10.13
N LEU A 494 2.18 -3.24 10.41
CA LEU A 494 1.88 -2.75 11.75
C LEU A 494 0.49 -3.22 12.18
N HIS A 495 0.41 -3.81 13.37
CA HIS A 495 -0.81 -4.34 13.95
C HIS A 495 -1.09 -3.66 15.28
N PHE A 496 -2.38 -3.54 15.59
CA PHE A 496 -2.86 -3.00 16.85
C PHE A 496 -4.07 -3.79 17.34
N ALA A 497 -4.17 -3.99 18.65
CA ALA A 497 -5.32 -4.64 19.27
C ALA A 497 -5.59 -4.04 20.65
N VAL A 498 -6.85 -4.01 21.04
CA VAL A 498 -7.29 -3.51 22.35
C VAL A 498 -8.22 -4.50 23.01
N ALA A 499 -8.07 -4.69 24.30
CA ALA A 499 -9.00 -5.46 25.08
C ALA A 499 -10.12 -4.56 25.62
N PHE A 500 -11.28 -5.18 25.79
CA PHE A 500 -12.43 -4.60 26.45
C PHE A 500 -12.82 -5.50 27.63
N CYS A 501 -13.37 -4.89 28.69
CA CYS A 501 -13.90 -5.60 29.87
C CYS A 501 -12.85 -6.38 30.66
N ASP A 502 -13.10 -7.65 31.00
CA ASP A 502 -12.18 -8.46 31.81
C ASP A 502 -11.13 -9.20 30.94
N ALA A 503 -11.11 -8.97 29.62
CA ALA A 503 -10.10 -9.55 28.75
C ALA A 503 -8.72 -8.94 29.05
N SER A 504 -7.72 -9.78 29.30
CA SER A 504 -6.37 -9.35 29.68
C SER A 504 -5.27 -9.99 28.82
N THR A 505 -5.64 -10.57 27.68
CA THR A 505 -4.73 -11.28 26.78
C THR A 505 -5.00 -10.92 25.32
N LEU A 506 -3.94 -10.91 24.50
CA LEU A 506 -4.03 -10.59 23.06
C LEU A 506 -5.03 -11.49 22.32
N ALA A 507 -5.13 -12.77 22.69
CA ALA A 507 -6.03 -13.73 22.04
C ALA A 507 -7.51 -13.38 22.20
N ASN A 508 -7.86 -12.60 23.24
CA ASN A 508 -9.22 -12.17 23.54
C ASN A 508 -9.43 -10.68 23.25
N ALA A 509 -8.42 -10.01 22.68
CA ALA A 509 -8.47 -8.60 22.34
C ALA A 509 -9.09 -8.40 20.95
N GLN A 510 -9.71 -7.24 20.74
CA GLN A 510 -10.24 -6.84 19.45
C GLN A 510 -9.10 -6.32 18.57
N VAL A 511 -8.93 -6.95 17.41
CA VAL A 511 -7.85 -6.61 16.46
C VAL A 511 -8.33 -5.53 15.50
N PHE A 512 -7.50 -4.51 15.31
CA PHE A 512 -7.75 -3.42 14.37
C PHE A 512 -7.30 -3.82 12.96
N PRO A 513 -7.85 -3.20 11.90
CA PRO A 513 -7.29 -3.33 10.56
C PRO A 513 -5.80 -3.00 10.56
N SER A 514 -4.96 -3.94 10.13
CA SER A 514 -3.51 -3.72 10.08
C SER A 514 -3.12 -2.83 8.90
N GLN A 515 -1.94 -2.21 8.98
CA GLN A 515 -1.42 -1.32 7.94
C GLN A 515 -0.08 -1.82 7.43
N VAL A 516 0.07 -1.89 6.10
CA VAL A 516 1.32 -2.31 5.44
C VAL A 516 2.15 -1.09 5.07
N PHE A 517 3.45 -1.18 5.33
CA PHE A 517 4.46 -0.18 5.00
C PHE A 517 5.59 -0.80 4.18
N ASN A 518 6.17 -0.03 3.27
CA ASN A 518 7.47 -0.34 2.69
C ASN A 518 8.56 0.18 3.62
N ILE A 519 9.69 -0.53 3.72
CA ILE A 519 10.86 -0.07 4.45
C ILE A 519 12.07 0.08 3.52
N GLU A 520 12.75 1.21 3.64
CA GLU A 520 14.04 1.45 3.01
C GLU A 520 15.10 1.66 4.10
N GLN A 521 16.08 0.76 4.15
CA GLN A 521 17.21 0.83 5.08
C GLN A 521 18.20 1.93 4.69
N GLU A 522 19.15 2.20 5.57
CA GLU A 522 20.27 3.10 5.31
C GLU A 522 21.17 2.58 4.15
N PRO A 523 21.98 3.45 3.51
CA PRO A 523 22.93 3.03 2.48
C PRO A 523 23.91 1.97 3.01
N LEU A 524 24.31 1.05 2.13
CA LEU A 524 25.31 0.05 2.45
C LEU A 524 26.67 0.72 2.54
N VAL A 525 27.46 0.38 3.55
CA VAL A 525 28.85 0.82 3.64
C VAL A 525 29.70 -0.09 2.75
N LEU A 526 30.11 0.41 1.59
CA LEU A 526 30.87 -0.33 0.58
C LEU A 526 32.38 0.04 0.63
N PRO A 527 33.23 -0.79 1.27
CA PRO A 527 34.69 -0.59 1.24
C PRO A 527 35.27 -0.76 -0.17
N GLU A 528 36.54 -0.40 -0.36
CA GLU A 528 37.25 -0.72 -1.61
C GLU A 528 37.40 -2.25 -1.79
N PRO A 529 37.40 -2.75 -3.04
CA PRO A 529 37.69 -4.17 -3.30
C PRO A 529 39.16 -4.48 -3.00
N SER A 530 39.51 -5.76 -2.91
CA SER A 530 40.91 -6.22 -2.81
C SER A 530 41.30 -7.12 -3.99
N VAL A 531 42.60 -7.21 -4.29
CA VAL A 531 43.14 -8.12 -5.32
C VAL A 531 44.06 -9.14 -4.66
N THR A 532 43.75 -10.44 -4.79
CA THR A 532 44.42 -11.54 -4.07
C THR A 532 45.93 -11.61 -4.36
N GLU A 533 46.35 -11.32 -5.60
CA GLU A 533 47.74 -11.37 -6.04
C GLU A 533 48.55 -10.10 -5.71
N ALA A 534 47.88 -9.06 -5.21
CA ALA A 534 48.48 -7.77 -4.86
C ALA A 534 48.77 -7.68 -3.36
N VAL A 535 49.71 -6.80 -3.01
CA VAL A 535 49.95 -6.40 -1.62
C VAL A 535 49.39 -4.99 -1.46
N GLY A 536 48.22 -4.88 -0.84
CA GLY A 536 47.48 -3.61 -0.80
C GLY A 536 47.09 -3.16 -2.21
N SER A 537 47.51 -1.95 -2.60
CA SER A 537 47.28 -1.39 -3.94
C SER A 537 48.35 -1.76 -4.96
N ASP A 538 49.39 -2.53 -4.60
CA ASP A 538 50.53 -2.77 -5.48
C ASP A 538 50.54 -4.22 -6.00
N LEU A 539 50.38 -4.36 -7.32
CA LEU A 539 50.49 -5.63 -8.03
C LEU A 539 51.83 -5.71 -8.76
N THR A 540 52.69 -6.63 -8.33
CA THR A 540 53.85 -7.03 -9.14
C THR A 540 53.34 -7.78 -10.36
N ALA A 541 53.64 -7.28 -11.57
CA ALA A 541 53.17 -7.85 -12.84
C ALA A 541 53.35 -9.38 -12.94
N TRP A 542 54.48 -9.89 -12.44
CA TRP A 542 54.78 -11.33 -12.44
C TRP A 542 53.77 -12.17 -11.64
N ASN A 543 53.19 -11.62 -10.57
CA ASN A 543 52.21 -12.32 -9.75
C ASN A 543 50.88 -12.49 -10.49
N GLY A 544 50.48 -11.50 -11.29
CA GLY A 544 49.26 -11.53 -12.11
C GLY A 544 49.40 -12.25 -13.47
N ARG A 545 50.52 -12.93 -13.74
CA ARG A 545 50.78 -13.57 -15.06
C ARG A 545 49.76 -14.64 -15.45
N GLY A 546 49.06 -15.22 -14.47
CA GLY A 546 48.00 -16.21 -14.66
C GLY A 546 46.59 -15.62 -14.64
N GLY A 547 46.46 -14.30 -14.56
CA GLY A 547 45.23 -13.61 -14.19
C GLY A 547 45.26 -13.17 -12.73
N VAL A 548 44.21 -12.47 -12.30
CA VAL A 548 44.05 -11.97 -10.93
C VAL A 548 42.63 -12.13 -10.43
N HIS A 549 42.45 -12.11 -9.11
CA HIS A 549 41.18 -12.27 -8.44
C HIS A 549 40.81 -11.01 -7.67
N VAL A 550 39.71 -10.36 -8.06
CA VAL A 550 39.12 -9.24 -7.33
C VAL A 550 38.13 -9.80 -6.31
N GLU A 551 38.35 -9.51 -5.04
CA GLU A 551 37.50 -9.90 -3.92
C GLU A 551 36.63 -8.73 -3.47
N VAL A 552 35.32 -8.96 -3.40
CA VAL A 552 34.34 -8.00 -2.92
C VAL A 552 33.74 -8.51 -1.62
N ASN A 553 33.90 -7.73 -0.54
CA ASN A 553 33.34 -8.06 0.76
C ASN A 553 32.85 -6.80 1.48
N TYR A 554 31.63 -6.81 1.99
CA TYR A 554 31.03 -5.69 2.70
C TYR A 554 30.01 -6.19 3.74
N VAL A 555 29.73 -5.35 4.73
CA VAL A 555 28.75 -5.68 5.78
C VAL A 555 27.35 -5.70 5.18
N GLY A 556 26.59 -6.76 5.44
CA GLY A 556 25.26 -6.96 4.85
C GLY A 556 25.28 -7.62 3.46
N ASN A 557 26.40 -8.22 3.05
CA ASN A 557 26.47 -8.99 1.81
C ASN A 557 25.46 -10.15 1.84
N ASN A 558 24.62 -10.24 0.80
CA ASN A 558 23.49 -11.17 0.73
C ASN A 558 23.29 -11.71 -0.70
N PRO A 559 22.94 -12.99 -0.90
CA PRO A 559 22.63 -13.58 -2.21
C PRO A 559 21.57 -12.87 -3.04
N LYS A 560 20.67 -12.08 -2.42
CA LYS A 560 19.67 -11.25 -3.10
C LYS A 560 20.29 -10.04 -3.81
N HIS A 561 21.52 -9.65 -3.44
CA HIS A 561 22.23 -8.55 -4.10
C HIS A 561 22.87 -9.04 -5.40
N SER A 562 22.91 -8.18 -6.41
CA SER A 562 23.70 -8.39 -7.63
C SER A 562 24.94 -7.50 -7.61
N ILE A 563 26.12 -8.09 -7.74
CA ILE A 563 27.41 -7.40 -7.66
C ILE A 563 28.05 -7.39 -9.04
N SER A 564 28.47 -6.22 -9.51
CA SER A 564 29.23 -6.04 -10.75
C SER A 564 30.57 -5.37 -10.45
N VAL A 565 31.68 -5.92 -10.95
CA VAL A 565 33.01 -5.32 -10.82
C VAL A 565 33.35 -4.56 -12.10
N CYS A 566 33.89 -3.36 -11.94
CA CYS A 566 34.49 -2.59 -13.02
C CYS A 566 36.00 -2.49 -12.81
N TRP A 567 36.76 -3.25 -13.60
CA TRP A 567 38.19 -2.99 -13.81
C TRP A 567 38.31 -2.06 -15.00
N ARG A 568 38.70 -0.80 -14.75
CA ARG A 568 38.67 0.23 -15.79
C ARG A 568 39.80 0.04 -16.79
N LYS A 569 39.46 0.11 -18.08
CA LYS A 569 40.39 0.13 -19.21
C LYS A 569 40.77 1.58 -19.54
N GLN A 570 41.73 1.75 -20.45
CA GLN A 570 42.17 3.08 -20.89
C GLN A 570 41.11 3.90 -21.62
N ASP A 571 40.16 3.23 -22.28
CA ASP A 571 39.03 3.86 -22.98
C ASP A 571 37.86 4.16 -22.03
N ASP A 572 38.10 4.13 -20.71
CA ASP A 572 37.11 4.29 -19.64
C ASP A 572 36.03 3.21 -19.57
N THR A 573 36.11 2.16 -20.40
CA THR A 573 35.21 1.01 -20.30
C THR A 573 35.64 0.05 -19.19
N CYS A 574 34.72 -0.78 -18.70
CA CYS A 574 35.05 -1.84 -17.75
C CYS A 574 35.43 -3.12 -18.49
N TRP A 575 36.33 -3.94 -17.92
CA TRP A 575 36.47 -5.32 -18.39
C TRP A 575 35.13 -6.06 -18.34
N PRO A 576 34.80 -6.84 -19.38
CA PRO A 576 33.54 -7.57 -19.42
C PRO A 576 33.53 -8.69 -18.38
N LEU A 577 32.88 -8.41 -17.23
CA LEU A 577 32.68 -9.34 -16.14
C LEU A 577 31.18 -9.58 -15.94
N ILE A 578 30.82 -10.85 -15.73
CA ILE A 578 29.43 -11.23 -15.43
C ILE A 578 29.13 -10.89 -13.98
N SER A 579 28.02 -10.20 -13.72
CA SER A 579 27.55 -9.93 -12.36
C SER A 579 27.32 -11.23 -11.58
N LYS A 580 27.65 -11.22 -10.30
CA LYS A 580 27.47 -12.37 -9.40
C LYS A 580 26.52 -12.04 -8.26
N PRO A 581 25.76 -13.00 -7.71
CA PRO A 581 25.02 -12.78 -6.48
C PRO A 581 25.98 -12.52 -5.31
N GLY A 582 25.51 -11.81 -4.28
CA GLY A 582 26.23 -11.65 -3.02
C GLY A 582 26.40 -12.97 -2.25
N SER A 583 27.03 -12.90 -1.08
CA SER A 583 27.37 -14.08 -0.27
C SER A 583 27.33 -13.76 1.22
N THR A 584 26.82 -14.69 2.03
CA THR A 584 26.83 -14.63 3.50
C THR A 584 28.04 -15.33 4.12
N VAL A 585 28.82 -16.09 3.34
CA VAL A 585 29.86 -17.01 3.85
C VAL A 585 31.28 -16.48 3.59
N GLY A 586 31.43 -15.40 2.82
CA GLY A 586 32.73 -14.83 2.49
C GLY A 586 32.71 -13.87 1.29
N PRO A 587 33.88 -13.42 0.81
CA PRO A 587 34.00 -12.51 -0.32
C PRO A 587 33.46 -13.13 -1.61
N VAL A 588 32.91 -12.28 -2.48
CA VAL A 588 32.56 -12.66 -3.85
C VAL A 588 33.76 -12.40 -4.75
N ILE A 589 34.23 -13.45 -5.42
CA ILE A 589 35.49 -13.43 -6.18
C ILE A 589 35.22 -13.31 -7.68
N PHE A 590 35.85 -12.35 -8.35
CA PHE A 590 35.82 -12.13 -9.79
C PHE A 590 37.20 -12.40 -10.38
N ALA A 591 37.30 -13.40 -11.27
CA ALA A 591 38.55 -13.72 -11.95
C ALA A 591 38.72 -12.86 -13.21
N LEU A 592 39.86 -12.21 -13.35
CA LEU A 592 40.28 -11.50 -14.55
C LEU A 592 41.40 -12.27 -15.26
N PRO A 593 41.42 -12.26 -16.59
CA PRO A 593 42.43 -12.95 -17.36
C PRO A 593 43.78 -12.23 -17.33
N PRO A 594 44.90 -12.90 -17.68
CA PRO A 594 46.23 -12.30 -17.75
C PRO A 594 46.29 -11.01 -18.59
N GLU A 595 45.47 -10.91 -19.63
CA GLU A 595 45.40 -9.76 -20.54
C GLU A 595 45.05 -8.46 -19.81
N ALA A 596 44.19 -8.52 -18.78
CA ALA A 596 43.83 -7.35 -17.98
C ALA A 596 45.03 -6.78 -17.20
N VAL A 597 45.95 -7.65 -16.76
CA VAL A 597 47.18 -7.26 -16.07
C VAL A 597 48.19 -6.71 -17.07
N ILE A 598 48.34 -7.37 -18.23
CA ILE A 598 49.30 -6.97 -19.28
C ILE A 598 48.97 -5.59 -19.84
N GLU A 599 47.71 -5.30 -20.16
CA GLU A 599 47.28 -3.99 -20.65
C GLU A 599 47.50 -2.87 -19.60
N GLY A 600 47.48 -3.22 -18.32
CA GLY A 600 47.65 -2.28 -17.21
C GLY A 600 49.09 -2.08 -16.72
N MET A 601 50.08 -2.79 -17.25
CA MET A 601 51.48 -2.69 -16.79
C MET A 601 52.03 -1.27 -16.86
N GLY A 602 52.64 -0.82 -15.76
CA GLY A 602 53.17 0.54 -15.62
C GLY A 602 52.13 1.62 -15.34
N LYS A 603 50.87 1.24 -15.04
CA LYS A 603 49.75 2.16 -14.80
C LYS A 603 49.08 1.89 -13.46
N THR A 604 48.25 2.86 -13.05
CA THR A 604 47.32 2.73 -11.93
C THR A 604 45.92 2.49 -12.48
N ILE A 605 45.32 1.35 -12.13
CA ILE A 605 44.00 0.95 -12.60
C ILE A 605 42.97 1.10 -11.48
N PRO A 606 41.95 1.96 -11.62
CA PRO A 606 40.87 2.05 -10.66
C PRO A 606 39.92 0.85 -10.82
N ILE A 607 39.64 0.19 -9.71
CA ILE A 607 38.73 -0.95 -9.61
C ILE A 607 37.61 -0.58 -8.64
N THR A 608 36.37 -0.62 -9.12
CA THR A 608 35.18 -0.43 -8.29
C THR A 608 34.26 -1.63 -8.40
N TYR A 609 33.35 -1.76 -7.44
CA TYR A 609 32.21 -2.65 -7.61
C TYR A 609 30.91 -1.92 -7.30
N THR A 610 29.83 -2.36 -7.94
CA THR A 610 28.49 -1.83 -7.77
C THR A 610 27.60 -2.93 -7.22
N VAL A 611 26.86 -2.62 -6.16
CA VAL A 611 25.86 -3.48 -5.54
C VAL A 611 24.48 -2.97 -5.94
N ALA A 612 23.74 -3.81 -6.67
CA ALA A 612 22.34 -3.62 -6.95
C ALA A 612 21.51 -4.45 -5.95
N THR A 613 20.64 -3.77 -5.22
CA THR A 613 19.58 -4.36 -4.39
C THR A 613 18.25 -4.25 -5.14
N ALA A 614 17.13 -4.68 -4.53
CA ALA A 614 15.82 -4.59 -5.17
C ALA A 614 15.41 -3.15 -5.53
N CYS A 615 15.85 -2.14 -4.75
CA CYS A 615 15.45 -0.75 -4.95
C CYS A 615 16.60 0.28 -5.01
N LYS A 616 17.86 -0.13 -4.77
CA LYS A 616 19.01 0.78 -4.72
C LYS A 616 20.18 0.26 -5.54
N LEU A 617 20.94 1.20 -6.12
CA LEU A 617 22.22 0.96 -6.77
C LEU A 617 23.30 1.79 -6.06
N GLN A 618 24.36 1.13 -5.59
CA GLN A 618 25.44 1.78 -4.84
C GLN A 618 26.80 1.31 -5.35
N THR A 619 27.76 2.21 -5.47
CA THR A 619 29.11 1.93 -5.97
C THR A 619 30.13 2.14 -4.85
N SER A 620 31.12 1.24 -4.77
CA SER A 620 32.20 1.29 -3.79
C SER A 620 33.16 2.46 -4.03
N LEU A 621 34.01 2.73 -3.04
CA LEU A 621 35.24 3.48 -3.29
C LEU A 621 36.16 2.70 -4.25
N PRO A 622 36.96 3.39 -5.09
CA PRO A 622 37.87 2.75 -6.03
C PRO A 622 39.16 2.27 -5.35
N LEU A 623 39.51 1.00 -5.56
CA LEU A 623 40.89 0.52 -5.36
C LEU A 623 41.73 1.00 -6.54
N ASN A 624 42.71 1.86 -6.29
CA ASN A 624 43.65 2.32 -7.32
C ASN A 624 44.86 1.37 -7.38
N LEU A 625 44.76 0.32 -8.20
CA LEU A 625 45.77 -0.74 -8.30
C LEU A 625 46.96 -0.33 -9.18
N ASN A 626 48.15 -0.21 -8.60
CA ASN A 626 49.41 0.05 -9.31
C ASN A 626 49.99 -1.26 -9.83
N ILE A 627 50.21 -1.37 -11.14
CA ILE A 627 50.79 -2.56 -11.76
C ILE A 627 52.23 -2.25 -12.17
N SER A 628 53.19 -3.01 -11.65
CA SER A 628 54.60 -2.81 -11.99
C SER A 628 54.88 -3.09 -13.48
N LEU A 629 55.95 -2.52 -14.03
CA LEU A 629 56.50 -2.99 -15.30
C LEU A 629 57.11 -4.40 -15.13
N PRO A 630 57.18 -5.21 -16.20
CA PRO A 630 57.85 -6.50 -16.18
C PRO A 630 59.37 -6.32 -16.02
N THR A 631 59.99 -7.16 -15.19
CA THR A 631 61.44 -7.11 -14.91
C THR A 631 62.23 -8.26 -15.54
N ARG A 632 61.55 -9.30 -16.02
CA ARG A 632 62.15 -10.47 -16.70
C ARG A 632 62.12 -10.23 -18.21
N LEU A 633 63.09 -9.47 -18.69
CA LEU A 633 63.20 -9.01 -20.07
C LEU A 633 64.38 -9.67 -20.78
N GLU A 634 64.22 -9.94 -22.06
CA GLU A 634 65.26 -10.45 -22.94
C GLU A 634 65.93 -9.31 -23.72
N THR A 635 67.13 -9.56 -24.24
CA THR A 635 67.87 -8.61 -25.10
C THR A 635 67.66 -8.91 -26.58
N PRO A 636 67.63 -7.89 -27.46
CA PRO A 636 67.52 -8.08 -28.90
C PRO A 636 68.73 -8.82 -29.49
N ASN A 637 68.50 -9.63 -30.51
CA ASN A 637 69.54 -10.44 -31.16
C ASN A 637 69.59 -10.20 -32.67
N VAL A 638 70.76 -10.44 -33.27
CA VAL A 638 70.96 -10.54 -34.73
C VAL A 638 71.62 -11.88 -35.00
N LEU A 639 70.99 -12.72 -35.82
CA LEU A 639 71.36 -14.13 -35.98
C LEU A 639 72.76 -14.30 -36.62
N GLU A 640 73.20 -13.35 -37.43
CA GLU A 640 74.51 -13.34 -38.08
C GLU A 640 75.64 -12.77 -37.19
N ALA A 641 75.33 -12.32 -35.96
CA ALA A 641 76.34 -11.89 -35.02
C ALA A 641 77.08 -13.09 -34.40
N THR A 642 78.40 -13.01 -34.31
CA THR A 642 79.24 -14.09 -33.79
C THR A 642 80.06 -13.63 -32.58
N PRO A 643 79.99 -14.32 -31.41
CA PRO A 643 79.09 -15.43 -31.08
C PRO A 643 77.61 -14.99 -30.99
N PRO A 644 76.64 -15.88 -31.22
CA PRO A 644 75.21 -15.55 -31.11
C PRO A 644 74.84 -15.12 -29.69
N ASN A 645 73.79 -14.30 -29.55
CA ASN A 645 73.19 -13.83 -28.29
C ASN A 645 74.19 -13.25 -27.28
N THR A 646 75.29 -12.66 -27.75
CA THR A 646 76.42 -12.22 -26.92
C THR A 646 76.65 -10.71 -27.06
N GLN A 647 76.93 -10.03 -25.96
CA GLN A 647 77.29 -8.61 -25.96
C GLN A 647 78.65 -8.41 -26.63
N ASN A 648 78.76 -7.35 -27.45
CA ASN A 648 79.93 -7.03 -28.28
C ASN A 648 80.29 -8.12 -29.31
N ALA A 649 79.34 -8.97 -29.70
CA ALA A 649 79.52 -9.91 -30.80
C ALA A 649 79.76 -9.18 -32.13
N ILE A 650 80.47 -9.82 -33.04
CA ILE A 650 80.87 -9.22 -34.32
C ILE A 650 79.78 -9.52 -35.36
N LEU A 651 79.21 -8.46 -35.94
CA LEU A 651 78.37 -8.53 -37.14
C LEU A 651 79.23 -8.17 -38.37
N ASP A 652 79.86 -9.19 -38.95
CA ASP A 652 80.76 -9.01 -40.08
C ASP A 652 80.00 -9.12 -41.41
N THR A 653 79.71 -7.98 -42.02
CA THR A 653 78.96 -7.93 -43.27
C THR A 653 79.77 -8.49 -44.46
N ARG A 654 81.08 -8.70 -44.31
CA ARG A 654 81.96 -9.18 -45.40
C ARG A 654 81.83 -10.69 -45.64
N ILE A 655 81.30 -11.43 -44.67
CA ILE A 655 81.24 -12.91 -44.70
C ILE A 655 79.85 -13.47 -45.05
N PHE A 656 78.84 -12.61 -45.19
CA PHE A 656 77.50 -13.02 -45.63
C PHE A 656 76.96 -12.07 -46.70
N ALA A 657 76.23 -12.64 -47.66
CA ALA A 657 75.54 -11.89 -48.70
C ALA A 657 74.11 -11.56 -48.25
N GLY A 658 73.62 -10.36 -48.59
CA GLY A 658 72.25 -9.92 -48.29
C GLY A 658 72.09 -9.27 -46.92
N ASN A 659 70.84 -9.26 -46.43
CA ASN A 659 70.42 -8.67 -45.15
C ASN A 659 70.79 -9.58 -43.97
N ALA A 660 70.94 -9.00 -42.79
CA ALA A 660 70.97 -9.76 -41.53
C ALA A 660 69.54 -9.94 -40.99
N ASN A 661 69.36 -10.75 -39.94
CA ASN A 661 68.06 -11.11 -39.36
C ASN A 661 68.03 -10.76 -37.87
N SER A 662 67.16 -9.84 -37.48
CA SER A 662 66.89 -9.56 -36.06
C SER A 662 65.95 -10.61 -35.47
N HIS A 663 66.14 -10.94 -34.19
CA HIS A 663 65.31 -11.89 -33.45
C HIS A 663 65.14 -11.44 -32.00
N GLU A 664 63.89 -11.32 -31.55
CA GLU A 664 63.52 -11.08 -30.15
C GLU A 664 62.91 -12.36 -29.57
N ASP A 665 63.48 -12.85 -28.47
CA ASP A 665 62.99 -14.07 -27.82
C ASP A 665 61.56 -13.88 -27.24
N PRO A 666 60.73 -14.94 -27.21
CA PRO A 666 59.41 -14.89 -26.57
C PRO A 666 59.50 -14.46 -25.10
N MET A 667 58.67 -13.47 -24.71
CA MET A 667 58.49 -13.09 -23.31
C MET A 667 57.05 -13.33 -22.87
N TRP A 668 56.86 -13.65 -21.58
CA TRP A 668 55.56 -14.11 -21.03
C TRP A 668 54.39 -13.13 -21.23
N PHE A 669 54.67 -11.84 -21.39
CA PHE A 669 53.69 -10.77 -21.56
C PHE A 669 53.48 -10.35 -23.02
N LEU A 670 54.23 -10.91 -23.97
CA LEU A 670 54.01 -10.65 -25.39
C LEU A 670 52.67 -11.26 -25.82
N ARG A 671 51.91 -10.49 -26.60
CA ARG A 671 50.59 -10.88 -27.12
C ARG A 671 50.42 -10.41 -28.55
N ALA A 672 49.65 -11.17 -29.33
CA ALA A 672 49.27 -10.77 -30.67
C ALA A 672 48.51 -9.45 -30.62
N GLY A 673 48.79 -8.55 -31.56
CA GLY A 673 48.18 -7.21 -31.60
C GLY A 673 49.00 -6.12 -30.90
N GLN A 674 49.91 -6.46 -29.98
CA GLN A 674 50.81 -5.48 -29.37
C GLN A 674 51.70 -4.80 -30.41
N LYS A 675 52.05 -3.55 -30.16
CA LYS A 675 52.94 -2.76 -31.01
C LYS A 675 54.35 -2.79 -30.46
N CYS A 676 55.32 -3.13 -31.30
CA CYS A 676 56.72 -3.16 -30.95
C CYS A 676 57.60 -2.40 -31.95
N ARG A 677 58.77 -2.02 -31.45
CA ARG A 677 59.82 -1.31 -32.20
C ARG A 677 61.16 -1.96 -31.90
N LEU A 678 61.99 -2.06 -32.92
CA LEU A 678 63.40 -2.38 -32.78
C LEU A 678 64.22 -1.30 -33.48
N ARG A 679 65.05 -0.60 -32.71
CA ARG A 679 65.91 0.48 -33.19
C ARG A 679 67.37 0.08 -33.10
N ALA A 680 68.13 0.41 -34.14
CA ALA A 680 69.56 0.24 -34.18
C ALA A 680 70.25 1.61 -34.26
N THR A 681 71.29 1.82 -33.45
CA THR A 681 72.10 3.04 -33.46
C THR A 681 73.58 2.67 -33.55
N GLY A 682 74.23 3.10 -34.64
CA GLY A 682 75.67 2.92 -34.84
C GLY A 682 76.38 4.23 -35.18
N THR A 683 77.60 4.14 -35.69
CA THR A 683 78.38 5.30 -36.16
C THR A 683 78.50 5.24 -37.68
N ASP A 684 78.20 6.31 -38.40
CA ASP A 684 78.38 6.39 -39.85
C ASP A 684 79.84 6.67 -40.26
N LYS A 685 80.10 6.61 -41.58
CA LYS A 685 81.43 6.87 -42.17
C LYS A 685 81.97 8.29 -41.94
N ASN A 686 81.13 9.23 -41.48
CA ASN A 686 81.50 10.60 -41.14
C ASN A 686 81.66 10.81 -39.61
N ASP A 687 81.73 9.73 -38.82
CA ASP A 687 81.86 9.77 -37.36
C ASP A 687 80.65 10.40 -36.64
N THR A 688 79.46 10.32 -37.25
CA THR A 688 78.19 10.81 -36.66
C THR A 688 77.31 9.62 -36.24
N PRO A 689 76.52 9.73 -35.14
CA PRO A 689 75.53 8.70 -34.79
C PRO A 689 74.51 8.50 -35.91
N TYR A 690 74.35 7.25 -36.35
CA TYR A 690 73.36 6.84 -37.33
C TYR A 690 72.35 5.90 -36.70
N THR A 691 71.11 6.38 -36.60
CA THR A 691 69.98 5.65 -36.02
C THR A 691 68.99 5.30 -37.12
N PHE A 692 68.57 4.04 -37.14
CA PHE A 692 67.52 3.55 -38.04
C PHE A 692 66.62 2.55 -37.30
N ASP A 693 65.34 2.54 -37.65
CA ASP A 693 64.40 1.55 -37.14
C ASP A 693 64.46 0.32 -38.04
N ILE A 694 64.71 -0.84 -37.45
CA ILE A 694 64.59 -2.14 -38.14
C ILE A 694 63.12 -2.38 -38.43
N TYR A 695 62.26 -2.08 -37.45
CA TYR A 695 60.83 -1.90 -37.63
C TYR A 695 60.29 -0.92 -36.58
N ALA A 696 59.25 -0.19 -36.96
CA ALA A 696 58.51 0.71 -36.08
C ALA A 696 57.02 0.35 -36.14
N ASP A 697 56.33 0.47 -35.00
CA ASP A 697 54.89 0.21 -34.84
C ASP A 697 54.44 -1.16 -35.40
N ARG A 698 55.35 -2.13 -35.37
CA ARG A 698 55.11 -3.49 -35.86
C ARG A 698 54.09 -4.16 -34.95
N THR A 699 53.10 -4.80 -35.56
CA THR A 699 52.11 -5.58 -34.80
C THR A 699 52.63 -6.99 -34.62
N ILE A 700 52.74 -7.45 -33.37
CA ILE A 700 53.12 -8.84 -33.09
C ILE A 700 52.01 -9.77 -33.58
N THR A 701 52.38 -10.79 -34.34
CA THR A 701 51.46 -11.82 -34.85
C THR A 701 51.32 -12.98 -33.85
N PRO A 702 50.24 -13.78 -33.93
CA PRO A 702 50.08 -14.96 -33.06
C PRO A 702 51.26 -15.93 -33.09
N GLN A 703 51.92 -16.09 -34.24
CA GLN A 703 53.07 -16.97 -34.39
C GLN A 703 54.32 -16.40 -33.69
N GLU A 704 54.56 -15.09 -33.81
CA GLU A 704 55.70 -14.41 -33.17
C GLU A 704 55.62 -14.40 -31.64
N VAL A 705 54.42 -14.55 -31.06
CA VAL A 705 54.26 -14.71 -29.59
C VAL A 705 54.99 -15.96 -29.09
N THR A 706 54.98 -17.05 -29.87
CA THR A 706 55.59 -18.33 -29.50
C THR A 706 56.99 -18.52 -30.07
N GLU A 707 57.27 -17.96 -31.24
CA GLU A 707 58.53 -18.17 -31.95
C GLU A 707 59.52 -17.02 -31.78
N GLY A 708 59.08 -15.84 -31.31
CA GLY A 708 59.88 -14.63 -31.24
C GLY A 708 59.63 -13.69 -32.42
N VAL A 709 59.95 -12.41 -32.25
CA VAL A 709 59.73 -11.38 -33.29
C VAL A 709 60.93 -11.34 -34.22
N THR A 710 60.70 -11.58 -35.52
CA THR A 710 61.77 -11.60 -36.53
C THR A 710 61.58 -10.54 -37.61
N TYR A 711 62.69 -9.95 -38.06
CA TYR A 711 62.66 -8.97 -39.15
C TYR A 711 64.03 -8.82 -39.82
N PRO A 712 64.11 -8.50 -41.13
CA PRO A 712 65.39 -8.24 -41.78
C PRO A 712 66.03 -6.91 -41.34
N VAL A 713 67.31 -6.95 -40.99
CA VAL A 713 68.17 -5.78 -40.84
C VAL A 713 68.79 -5.48 -42.20
N LEU A 714 68.34 -4.38 -42.82
CA LEU A 714 68.66 -4.08 -44.21
C LEU A 714 70.15 -3.87 -44.43
N ARG A 715 70.69 -4.53 -45.47
CA ARG A 715 72.09 -4.41 -45.85
C ARG A 715 72.48 -2.96 -46.19
N THR A 716 71.56 -2.22 -46.80
CA THR A 716 71.72 -0.82 -47.15
C THR A 716 71.94 0.10 -45.96
N ASP A 717 71.45 -0.27 -44.77
CA ASP A 717 71.70 0.50 -43.54
C ASP A 717 73.00 0.08 -42.87
N LEU A 718 73.31 -1.22 -42.89
CA LEU A 718 74.60 -1.72 -42.39
C LEU A 718 75.79 -1.14 -43.18
N ASP A 719 75.68 -1.03 -44.50
CA ASP A 719 76.76 -0.52 -45.37
C ASP A 719 77.04 1.00 -45.18
N LYS A 720 76.14 1.75 -44.52
CA LYS A 720 76.35 3.16 -44.15
C LYS A 720 77.21 3.31 -42.89
N LEU A 721 77.29 2.26 -42.07
CA LEU A 721 78.05 2.27 -40.84
C LEU A 721 79.55 2.33 -41.13
N LYS A 722 80.31 2.87 -40.18
CA LYS A 722 81.77 2.87 -40.19
C LYS A 722 82.29 1.52 -39.71
N ASP A 723 83.33 1.04 -40.39
CA ASP A 723 84.00 -0.21 -40.03
C ASP A 723 84.52 -0.17 -38.58
N ASN A 724 84.34 -1.29 -37.88
CA ASN A 724 84.81 -1.50 -36.51
C ASN A 724 84.22 -0.52 -35.48
N THR A 725 82.92 -0.22 -35.60
CA THR A 725 82.17 0.61 -34.64
C THR A 725 81.00 -0.16 -34.02
N ASN A 726 80.49 0.37 -32.90
CA ASN A 726 79.39 -0.24 -32.18
C ASN A 726 78.06 -0.03 -32.91
N LEU A 727 77.19 -1.04 -32.85
CA LEU A 727 75.78 -0.99 -33.24
C LEU A 727 74.94 -1.43 -32.04
N THR A 728 74.14 -0.52 -31.49
CA THR A 728 73.29 -0.77 -30.32
C THR A 728 71.84 -0.96 -30.75
N LEU A 729 71.28 -2.12 -30.41
CA LEU A 729 69.90 -2.53 -30.66
C LEU A 729 69.07 -2.32 -29.40
N THR A 730 67.90 -1.70 -29.53
CA THR A 730 66.95 -1.48 -28.44
C THR A 730 65.56 -1.91 -28.89
N PHE A 731 65.01 -2.91 -28.22
CA PHE A 731 63.65 -3.37 -28.43
C PHE A 731 62.71 -2.75 -27.39
N SER A 732 61.54 -2.31 -27.83
CA SER A 732 60.49 -1.77 -26.98
C SER A 732 59.12 -2.23 -27.44
N VAL A 733 58.18 -2.33 -26.50
CA VAL A 733 56.83 -2.84 -26.76
C VAL A 733 55.79 -2.10 -25.91
N ALA A 734 54.64 -1.83 -26.52
CA ALA A 734 53.45 -1.30 -25.87
C ALA A 734 52.56 -2.47 -25.42
N THR A 735 52.45 -2.68 -24.10
CA THR A 735 51.71 -3.84 -23.56
C THR A 735 50.20 -3.74 -23.72
N ASP A 736 49.69 -2.53 -23.97
CA ASP A 736 48.28 -2.19 -24.20
C ASP A 736 47.89 -2.09 -25.68
N ALA A 737 48.78 -2.53 -26.59
CA ALA A 737 48.61 -2.40 -28.04
C ALA A 737 48.43 -0.96 -28.56
N SER A 738 48.73 0.06 -27.73
CA SER A 738 48.82 1.44 -28.17
C SER A 738 50.12 1.70 -28.94
N LEU A 739 50.34 2.94 -29.39
CA LEU A 739 51.61 3.36 -29.98
C LEU A 739 52.65 3.78 -28.91
N ASN A 740 52.28 3.78 -27.63
CA ASN A 740 53.12 4.24 -26.54
C ASN A 740 53.84 3.06 -25.88
N GLU A 741 55.07 2.84 -26.30
CA GLU A 741 55.96 1.84 -25.71
C GLU A 741 56.20 2.14 -24.22
N ASN A 742 55.72 1.27 -23.34
CA ASN A 742 55.89 1.37 -21.89
C ASN A 742 56.97 0.40 -21.36
N VAL A 743 57.29 -0.66 -22.12
CA VAL A 743 58.34 -1.62 -21.76
C VAL A 743 59.52 -1.46 -22.73
N VAL A 744 60.70 -1.20 -22.17
CA VAL A 744 61.96 -1.11 -22.92
C VAL A 744 62.87 -2.23 -22.45
N CYS A 745 63.28 -3.10 -23.37
CA CYS A 745 64.18 -4.20 -23.08
C CYS A 745 65.63 -3.72 -22.93
N PRO A 746 66.47 -4.45 -22.17
CA PRO A 746 67.90 -4.19 -22.14
C PRO A 746 68.52 -4.22 -23.54
N SER A 747 69.39 -3.27 -23.85
CA SER A 747 69.97 -3.14 -25.20
C SER A 747 71.05 -4.18 -25.50
N ARG A 748 71.20 -4.56 -26.77
CA ARG A 748 72.33 -5.36 -27.27
C ARG A 748 73.29 -4.49 -28.06
N THR A 749 74.58 -4.54 -27.76
CA THR A 749 75.62 -3.87 -28.56
C THR A 749 76.42 -4.90 -29.33
N LEU A 750 76.60 -4.67 -30.64
CA LEU A 750 77.41 -5.47 -31.55
C LEU A 750 78.55 -4.61 -32.12
N ILE A 751 79.60 -5.25 -32.66
CA ILE A 751 80.67 -4.58 -33.41
C ILE A 751 80.47 -4.88 -34.89
N VAL A 752 80.29 -3.86 -35.73
CA VAL A 752 80.02 -4.05 -37.18
C VAL A 752 81.31 -3.96 -37.99
N ARG A 753 81.46 -4.84 -38.99
CA ARG A 753 82.55 -4.77 -39.99
C ARG A 753 82.00 -4.62 -41.41
N VAL A 754 82.52 -3.68 -42.21
CA VAL A 754 82.00 -3.30 -43.56
C VAL A 754 83.10 -3.09 -44.62
N ILE A 755 82.74 -3.09 -45.90
CA ILE A 755 83.64 -2.82 -47.06
C ILE A 755 83.72 -1.31 -47.38
N THR A 756 84.91 -0.78 -47.66
CA THR A 756 85.16 0.65 -47.96
C THR A 756 85.71 0.87 -49.38
N LEU A 757 85.26 1.94 -50.07
CA LEU A 757 85.71 2.35 -51.41
C LEU A 757 86.55 3.64 -51.33
N VAL A 758 87.69 3.67 -52.02
CA VAL A 758 88.56 4.84 -52.25
C VAL A 758 88.73 5.06 -53.76
N THR A 759 88.71 6.30 -54.23
CA THR A 759 88.85 6.65 -55.65
C THR A 759 90.07 7.55 -55.90
N GLU A 760 90.62 7.49 -57.11
CA GLU A 760 91.69 8.38 -57.59
C GLU A 760 91.44 8.72 -59.05
N ASP A 761 91.37 10.02 -59.34
CA ASP A 761 91.16 10.58 -60.68
C ASP A 761 92.31 11.52 -61.10
N PHE A 762 93.39 11.57 -60.31
CA PHE A 762 94.58 12.39 -60.52
C PHE A 762 94.34 13.89 -60.72
N THR A 763 93.11 14.40 -60.52
CA THR A 763 92.76 15.83 -60.69
C THR A 763 93.54 16.73 -59.74
N THR A 764 93.92 16.20 -58.58
CA THR A 764 94.73 16.87 -57.56
C THR A 764 96.24 16.66 -57.74
N THR A 765 96.66 15.85 -58.73
CA THR A 765 98.08 15.56 -58.99
C THR A 765 98.64 16.54 -60.02
N LEU A 766 99.80 17.14 -59.72
CA LEU A 766 100.48 18.11 -60.59
C LEU A 766 100.88 17.48 -61.94
N PRO A 767 100.58 18.12 -63.08
CA PRO A 767 101.02 17.63 -64.39
C PRO A 767 102.55 17.62 -64.53
N GLY A 768 103.09 16.64 -65.24
CA GLY A 768 104.53 16.53 -65.45
C GLY A 768 104.92 15.33 -66.31
N TYR A 769 106.18 15.32 -66.74
CA TYR A 769 106.78 14.22 -67.48
C TYR A 769 107.89 13.61 -66.65
N PHE A 770 107.81 12.30 -66.43
CA PHE A 770 108.67 11.56 -65.51
C PHE A 770 109.45 10.52 -66.31
N PRO A 771 110.76 10.73 -66.53
CA PRO A 771 111.60 9.76 -67.23
C PRO A 771 111.82 8.51 -66.36
N ALA A 772 112.26 7.42 -67.00
CA ALA A 772 112.55 6.16 -66.33
C ALA A 772 113.39 6.34 -65.05
N GLY A 773 112.95 5.70 -63.97
CA GLY A 773 113.56 5.82 -62.64
C GLY A 773 113.12 7.03 -61.80
N SER A 774 112.44 8.03 -62.37
CA SER A 774 111.88 9.16 -61.61
C SER A 774 110.43 8.86 -61.18
N PRO A 775 110.11 8.81 -59.86
CA PRO A 775 108.77 8.51 -59.39
C PRO A 775 107.85 9.73 -59.44
N ALA A 776 106.60 9.54 -59.88
CA ALA A 776 105.51 10.49 -59.67
C ALA A 776 104.68 10.06 -58.45
N GLN A 777 104.30 11.02 -57.62
CA GLN A 777 103.56 10.78 -56.38
C GLN A 777 102.11 11.23 -56.52
N THR A 778 101.16 10.34 -56.20
CA THR A 778 99.72 10.65 -56.14
C THR A 778 99.18 10.29 -54.75
N PRO A 779 97.98 10.77 -54.35
CA PRO A 779 97.38 10.43 -53.06
C PRO A 779 97.28 8.92 -52.79
N THR A 780 96.98 8.11 -53.81
CA THR A 780 96.74 6.67 -53.65
C THR A 780 97.90 5.77 -54.06
N MET A 781 98.86 6.25 -54.87
CA MET A 781 99.94 5.41 -55.39
C MET A 781 101.23 6.18 -55.71
N THR A 782 102.32 5.45 -55.91
CA THR A 782 103.57 5.92 -56.49
C THR A 782 103.77 5.29 -57.87
N ILE A 783 104.01 6.11 -58.88
CA ILE A 783 104.07 5.72 -60.29
C ILE A 783 105.54 5.80 -60.75
N THR A 784 106.10 4.71 -61.25
CA THR A 784 107.49 4.68 -61.71
C THR A 784 107.60 3.96 -63.04
N ALA A 785 108.09 4.66 -64.07
CA ALA A 785 108.43 4.04 -65.35
C ALA A 785 109.75 3.26 -65.24
N ARG A 786 109.76 2.01 -65.73
CA ARG A 786 110.98 1.19 -65.87
C ARG A 786 111.77 1.55 -67.12
N SER A 787 111.08 2.01 -68.16
CA SER A 787 111.64 2.47 -69.43
C SER A 787 110.79 3.63 -69.97
N GLY A 788 111.33 4.44 -70.88
CA GLY A 788 110.61 5.57 -71.50
C GLY A 788 110.25 6.69 -70.52
N ILE A 789 109.23 7.48 -70.88
CA ILE A 789 108.70 8.61 -70.08
C ILE A 789 107.22 8.36 -69.80
N VAL A 790 106.81 8.40 -68.53
CA VAL A 790 105.40 8.43 -68.13
C VAL A 790 104.99 9.88 -67.88
N GLY A 791 103.86 10.30 -68.42
CA GLY A 791 103.29 11.62 -68.19
C GLY A 791 102.17 11.55 -67.15
N ILE A 792 101.93 12.66 -66.47
CA ILE A 792 100.65 12.95 -65.82
C ILE A 792 100.15 14.21 -66.50
N HIS A 793 99.13 14.08 -67.34
CA HIS A 793 98.53 15.20 -68.05
C HIS A 793 97.17 14.81 -68.60
N ALA A 794 96.43 15.80 -69.11
CA ALA A 794 95.12 15.57 -69.68
C ALA A 794 95.17 14.63 -70.89
N ALA A 795 94.21 13.70 -70.95
CA ALA A 795 94.08 12.77 -72.06
C ALA A 795 93.61 13.50 -73.33
N SER A 796 94.30 13.26 -74.46
CA SER A 796 93.96 13.85 -75.76
C SER A 796 93.94 12.80 -76.89
N PRO A 797 92.79 12.57 -77.56
CA PRO A 797 91.45 13.00 -77.13
C PRO A 797 91.02 12.26 -75.85
N ALA A 798 90.25 12.92 -74.98
CA ALA A 798 89.66 12.30 -73.80
C ALA A 798 88.53 11.33 -74.20
N VAL A 799 88.37 10.25 -73.44
CA VAL A 799 87.27 9.28 -73.58
C VAL A 799 86.22 9.56 -72.49
N PRO A 800 85.00 10.03 -72.86
CA PRO A 800 83.95 10.35 -71.89
C PRO A 800 83.66 9.21 -70.93
N GLY A 801 83.62 9.52 -69.63
CA GLY A 801 83.36 8.56 -68.56
C GLY A 801 84.52 7.62 -68.20
N MET A 802 85.66 7.71 -68.89
CA MET A 802 86.86 6.88 -68.62
C MET A 802 88.08 7.71 -68.26
N THR A 803 88.25 8.86 -68.88
CA THR A 803 89.33 9.81 -68.56
C THR A 803 88.74 11.18 -68.28
N SER A 804 89.17 11.84 -67.21
CA SER A 804 88.69 13.16 -66.80
C SER A 804 89.83 13.97 -66.16
N GLY A 805 90.15 15.13 -66.72
CA GLY A 805 91.29 15.91 -66.23
C GLY A 805 92.60 15.19 -66.50
N ASN A 806 93.52 15.17 -65.52
CA ASN A 806 94.82 14.51 -65.65
C ASN A 806 94.69 12.99 -65.59
N ALA A 807 95.46 12.29 -66.40
CA ALA A 807 95.56 10.83 -66.39
C ALA A 807 97.02 10.40 -66.42
N ILE A 808 97.29 9.14 -66.05
CA ILE A 808 98.62 8.54 -66.24
C ILE A 808 98.79 8.27 -67.73
N ALA A 809 99.64 9.03 -68.39
CA ALA A 809 99.95 8.91 -69.81
C ALA A 809 101.17 8.00 -70.04
N LEU A 810 100.95 6.85 -70.63
CA LEU A 810 101.99 5.88 -71.00
C LEU A 810 102.63 6.29 -72.34
N SER A 811 103.89 5.91 -72.54
CA SER A 811 104.70 6.06 -73.77
C SER A 811 104.76 7.48 -74.34
N CYS A 812 105.05 8.50 -73.50
CA CYS A 812 105.02 9.92 -73.88
C CYS A 812 106.21 10.41 -74.75
N SER A 813 107.19 9.57 -75.06
CA SER A 813 108.48 10.01 -75.65
C SER A 813 108.48 10.22 -77.18
N THR A 814 107.39 9.92 -77.88
CA THR A 814 107.32 10.02 -79.35
C THR A 814 105.93 10.48 -79.75
N GLY A 815 105.77 11.71 -80.23
CA GLY A 815 104.49 12.28 -80.68
C GLY A 815 103.91 11.63 -81.95
N THR A 816 103.99 10.31 -82.08
CA THR A 816 103.61 9.51 -83.25
C THR A 816 102.47 8.56 -82.91
N GLU A 817 101.44 8.49 -83.74
CA GLU A 817 100.25 7.63 -83.56
C GLU A 817 100.47 6.13 -83.87
N GLY A 818 101.72 5.66 -83.88
CA GLY A 818 102.10 4.27 -84.21
C GLY A 818 102.61 3.45 -83.01
N PRO A 819 102.98 2.17 -83.22
CA PRO A 819 103.54 1.33 -82.17
C PRO A 819 104.89 1.90 -81.68
N THR A 820 105.01 2.05 -80.37
CA THR A 820 106.23 2.49 -79.67
C THR A 820 106.96 1.30 -79.06
N PRO A 821 108.26 1.41 -78.72
CA PRO A 821 108.93 0.41 -77.91
C PRO A 821 108.15 0.11 -76.62
N SER A 822 108.21 -1.12 -76.14
CA SER A 822 107.54 -1.52 -74.90
C SER A 822 107.96 -0.64 -73.73
N GLN A 823 106.98 0.06 -73.16
CA GLN A 823 107.10 0.76 -71.89
C GLN A 823 106.48 -0.08 -70.79
N SER A 824 107.16 -0.21 -69.65
CA SER A 824 106.59 -0.77 -68.43
C SER A 824 106.55 0.29 -67.33
N VAL A 825 105.41 0.42 -66.67
CA VAL A 825 105.17 1.36 -65.57
C VAL A 825 104.65 0.58 -64.37
N ASP A 826 105.27 0.78 -63.22
CA ASP A 826 104.85 0.20 -61.94
C ASP A 826 104.05 1.24 -61.14
N LEU A 827 102.87 0.83 -60.66
CA LEU A 827 102.00 1.57 -59.75
C LEU A 827 102.07 0.87 -58.38
N PHE A 828 102.76 1.47 -57.42
CA PHE A 828 102.83 0.98 -56.05
C PHE A 828 101.73 1.64 -55.21
N LEU A 829 100.75 0.86 -54.76
CA LEU A 829 99.60 1.38 -54.03
C LEU A 829 100.01 1.68 -52.58
N LYS A 830 99.63 2.86 -52.08
CA LYS A 830 99.94 3.30 -50.70
C LYS A 830 99.18 2.51 -49.64
N ARG A 831 98.11 1.81 -50.03
CA ARG A 831 97.33 0.85 -49.23
C ARG A 831 97.13 -0.43 -50.03
N GLU A 832 96.89 -1.53 -49.34
CA GLU A 832 96.56 -2.82 -49.93
C GLU A 832 95.02 -2.93 -50.11
N TYR A 833 94.57 -3.43 -51.27
CA TYR A 833 93.14 -3.44 -51.61
C TYR A 833 92.65 -4.81 -52.04
N LEU A 834 91.42 -5.17 -51.67
CA LEU A 834 90.73 -6.41 -52.07
C LEU A 834 90.39 -6.44 -53.57
N ARG A 835 90.07 -5.28 -54.15
CA ARG A 835 89.74 -5.13 -55.56
C ARG A 835 90.19 -3.77 -56.07
N VAL A 836 90.66 -3.73 -57.32
CA VAL A 836 90.98 -2.49 -58.03
C VAL A 836 90.30 -2.49 -59.39
N ARG A 837 89.73 -1.35 -59.77
CA ARG A 837 89.18 -1.09 -61.09
C ARG A 837 89.67 0.26 -61.62
N PHE A 838 90.07 0.35 -62.88
CA PHE A 838 90.49 1.61 -63.52
C PHE A 838 90.27 1.56 -65.04
N ALA A 839 90.22 2.71 -65.69
CA ALA A 839 90.10 2.82 -67.13
C ALA A 839 91.47 2.74 -67.81
N PHE A 840 91.57 2.04 -68.94
CA PHE A 840 92.74 1.99 -69.82
C PHE A 840 92.31 2.36 -71.24
N THR A 841 92.77 3.52 -71.74
CA THR A 841 92.34 4.12 -73.01
C THR A 841 93.49 4.33 -74.00
N ARG A 842 93.16 4.39 -75.30
CA ARG A 842 94.08 4.38 -76.45
C ARG A 842 95.06 3.19 -76.47
N ASN A 843 94.66 2.06 -75.89
CA ASN A 843 95.38 0.79 -75.87
C ASN A 843 95.11 -0.07 -77.12
N ALA A 844 95.30 0.47 -78.33
CA ALA A 844 95.02 -0.24 -79.58
C ALA A 844 96.08 -1.30 -79.92
N TYR A 845 97.31 -1.13 -79.45
CA TYR A 845 98.39 -2.11 -79.55
C TYR A 845 98.54 -2.93 -78.25
N TYR A 846 99.71 -3.52 -78.02
CA TYR A 846 99.95 -4.39 -76.87
C TYR A 846 99.80 -3.63 -75.53
N GLY A 847 98.86 -4.09 -74.70
CA GLY A 847 98.58 -3.59 -73.35
C GLY A 847 98.26 -4.72 -72.37
N VAL A 848 99.03 -4.83 -71.28
CA VAL A 848 98.82 -5.86 -70.23
C VAL A 848 99.02 -5.25 -68.84
N CYS A 849 98.15 -5.63 -67.90
CA CYS A 849 98.26 -5.26 -66.48
C CYS A 849 98.50 -6.51 -65.63
N TYR A 850 99.49 -6.45 -64.74
CA TYR A 850 99.82 -7.50 -63.78
C TYR A 850 99.56 -6.98 -62.36
N PHE A 851 98.92 -7.79 -61.52
CA PHE A 851 98.54 -7.43 -60.16
C PHE A 851 99.33 -8.27 -59.17
N TYR A 852 99.94 -7.62 -58.18
CA TYR A 852 100.81 -8.26 -57.20
C TYR A 852 100.40 -7.94 -55.77
N GLY A 853 100.66 -8.88 -54.87
CA GLY A 853 100.59 -8.65 -53.42
C GLY A 853 101.86 -8.00 -52.91
N ARG A 854 101.90 -7.69 -51.60
CA ARG A 854 103.02 -6.97 -50.97
C ARG A 854 104.35 -7.73 -51.02
N ASN A 855 104.32 -9.07 -51.08
CA ASN A 855 105.54 -9.88 -51.12
C ASN A 855 106.05 -10.08 -52.55
N GLY A 856 105.46 -9.40 -53.54
CA GLY A 856 105.83 -9.49 -54.96
C GLY A 856 105.25 -10.71 -55.68
N GLU A 857 104.36 -11.46 -55.03
CA GLU A 857 103.65 -12.58 -55.63
C GLU A 857 102.64 -12.09 -56.69
N LEU A 858 102.59 -12.74 -57.85
CA LEU A 858 101.63 -12.43 -58.90
C LEU A 858 100.25 -12.97 -58.50
N LEU A 859 99.29 -12.06 -58.27
CA LEU A 859 97.90 -12.39 -57.94
C LEU A 859 97.06 -12.66 -59.20
N GLY A 860 97.42 -12.06 -60.33
CA GLY A 860 96.77 -12.30 -61.61
C GLY A 860 97.13 -11.28 -62.69
N THR A 861 96.61 -11.51 -63.89
CA THR A 861 96.92 -10.72 -65.10
C THR A 861 95.63 -10.33 -65.83
N ARG A 862 95.65 -9.15 -66.48
CA ARG A 862 94.64 -8.68 -67.43
C ARG A 862 95.33 -8.32 -68.75
N SER A 863 95.06 -9.11 -69.78
CA SER A 863 95.59 -8.96 -71.15
C SER A 863 94.45 -9.08 -72.17
N GLY A 864 94.72 -8.83 -73.45
CA GLY A 864 93.69 -8.92 -74.51
C GLY A 864 92.58 -7.88 -74.36
N LEU A 865 92.92 -6.72 -73.76
CA LEU A 865 91.98 -5.65 -73.47
C LEU A 865 91.44 -5.03 -74.77
N SER A 866 90.13 -4.80 -74.85
CA SER A 866 89.55 -4.03 -75.96
C SER A 866 90.04 -2.58 -75.90
N ILE A 867 90.07 -1.91 -77.06
CA ILE A 867 90.39 -0.48 -77.12
C ILE A 867 89.42 0.30 -76.24
N ASN A 868 89.95 1.17 -75.36
CA ASN A 868 89.18 1.94 -74.38
C ASN A 868 88.31 1.03 -73.50
N SER A 869 88.93 0.34 -72.54
CA SER A 869 88.25 -0.62 -71.66
C SER A 869 88.52 -0.37 -70.17
N TRP A 870 87.65 -0.93 -69.33
CA TRP A 870 87.86 -0.98 -67.89
C TRP A 870 88.66 -2.22 -67.52
N VAL A 871 89.74 -2.02 -66.77
CA VAL A 871 90.46 -3.10 -66.10
C VAL A 871 89.86 -3.27 -64.72
N ASP A 872 89.33 -4.46 -64.43
CA ASP A 872 88.74 -4.80 -63.13
C ASP A 872 89.34 -6.10 -62.60
N PHE A 873 89.88 -6.05 -61.39
CA PHE A 873 90.58 -7.17 -60.76
C PHE A 873 90.26 -7.24 -59.26
N SER A 874 89.69 -8.37 -58.83
CA SER A 874 89.54 -8.73 -57.42
C SER A 874 90.59 -9.78 -57.07
N ALA A 875 91.28 -9.59 -55.95
CA ALA A 875 92.26 -10.56 -55.49
C ALA A 875 91.56 -11.84 -54.98
N PRO A 876 92.09 -13.03 -55.31
CA PRO A 876 91.52 -14.30 -54.84
C PRO A 876 91.77 -14.51 -53.33
N ASP A 877 90.90 -15.29 -52.71
CA ASP A 877 91.06 -15.81 -51.34
C ASP A 877 91.30 -14.73 -50.26
N GLY A 878 90.72 -13.54 -50.43
CA GLY A 878 90.88 -12.43 -49.49
C GLY A 878 92.29 -11.82 -49.43
N LYS A 879 93.17 -12.17 -50.38
CA LYS A 879 94.47 -11.51 -50.53
C LYS A 879 94.29 -10.04 -50.95
N LEU A 880 95.35 -9.26 -50.81
CA LEU A 880 95.31 -7.82 -51.09
C LEU A 880 96.32 -7.43 -52.16
N ILE A 881 95.89 -6.53 -53.06
CA ILE A 881 96.66 -5.96 -54.16
C ILE A 881 97.49 -4.81 -53.61
N ASN A 882 98.80 -4.86 -53.76
CA ASN A 882 99.73 -3.81 -53.35
C ASN A 882 100.43 -3.11 -54.53
N LYS A 883 100.58 -3.80 -55.67
CA LYS A 883 101.28 -3.26 -56.84
C LYS A 883 100.58 -3.66 -58.14
N ILE A 884 100.51 -2.74 -59.09
CA ILE A 884 100.03 -2.97 -60.46
C ILE A 884 101.16 -2.63 -61.42
N SER A 885 101.56 -3.55 -62.29
CA SER A 885 102.53 -3.28 -63.36
C SER A 885 101.80 -3.25 -64.70
N VAL A 886 101.92 -2.14 -65.42
CA VAL A 886 101.27 -1.94 -66.73
C VAL A 886 102.35 -1.91 -67.81
N VAL A 887 102.15 -2.68 -68.87
CA VAL A 887 103.01 -2.70 -70.05
C VAL A 887 102.22 -2.16 -71.24
N SER A 888 102.77 -1.19 -71.96
CA SER A 888 102.15 -0.57 -73.14
C SER A 888 103.15 -0.38 -74.28
N GLN A 889 102.71 -0.58 -75.52
CA GLN A 889 103.45 -0.25 -76.76
C GLN A 889 102.81 0.92 -77.53
N GLN A 890 102.01 1.74 -76.85
CA GLN A 890 101.35 2.89 -77.46
C GLN A 890 101.23 4.03 -76.46
N HIS A 891 101.17 5.26 -76.97
CA HIS A 891 100.72 6.39 -76.17
C HIS A 891 99.26 6.18 -75.73
N SER A 892 99.07 5.89 -74.44
CA SER A 892 97.80 5.43 -73.83
C SER A 892 97.58 6.10 -72.47
N TYR A 893 96.37 6.01 -71.90
CA TYR A 893 96.06 6.64 -70.62
C TYR A 893 95.44 5.67 -69.61
N LEU A 894 95.81 5.80 -68.34
CA LEU A 894 95.16 5.15 -67.20
C LEU A 894 94.51 6.20 -66.30
N ASP A 895 93.25 6.00 -65.92
CA ASP A 895 92.50 6.98 -65.13
C ASP A 895 91.32 6.34 -64.37
N SER A 896 90.59 7.11 -63.57
CA SER A 896 89.36 6.73 -62.87
C SER A 896 89.51 5.49 -61.99
N PHE A 897 90.54 5.46 -61.14
CA PHE A 897 90.80 4.33 -60.26
C PHE A 897 89.77 4.24 -59.12
N GLN A 898 89.35 3.01 -58.83
CA GLN A 898 88.46 2.60 -57.76
C GLN A 898 89.13 1.47 -56.97
N PHE A 899 89.29 1.66 -55.67
CA PHE A 899 89.99 0.75 -54.77
C PHE A 899 89.07 0.32 -53.62
N TYR A 900 88.90 -0.98 -53.39
CA TYR A 900 88.01 -1.52 -52.37
C TYR A 900 88.83 -2.23 -51.27
N TYR A 901 88.61 -1.96 -49.98
CA TYR A 901 89.29 -2.62 -48.85
C TYR A 901 88.39 -2.83 -47.62
#